data_AF-A0A196SJQ6-F1
#
_entry.id   AF-A0A196SJQ6-F1
#
_cell.length_a   1.000
_cell.length_b   1.000
_cell.length_c   1.000
_cell.angle_alpha   90.00
_cell.angle_beta   90.00
_cell.angle_gamma   90.00
#
_symmetry.space_group_name_H-M   'P 1'
#
loop_
_entity.id
_entity.type
_entity.pdbx_description
1 polymer ?
#
loop_
_entity_poly.entity_id
_entity_poly.type
_entity_poly.pdbx_seq_one_letter_code
_entity_poly.pdbx_strand_id
1 'polypeptide(L)'
;MPPYNRMRIRRQRRRRRPFPSISTAVYSFFQCLMESINSLLNEIFGSRATLPQRVTDVEIPTIPERRMPMRAVSMNHTQAVSPTPRASATKASSSIQEEVDAIFSESQEEERPDRKDAVSVRSRIPSRYSSIIPFKYFNRIQSATCDAVLSTDDNIVVSAPTGCGKTVLLELAVIKLHSDWLRSCAGTTDAFPYSVVYISPTKALCSEITTSWRAKFASIGLKCLEVTGDTDVDYYETQRRLAECNILFTTPEKMEILSRRWGTLVESSAFASRMRLLLIDEVHLLNEPRGASIETIISRLRLRAFLAHQQSFSQSVILDNQSPNNQPRNNHSNNNTQSNTQRPKEQLLPRIITLSATLPNGEDVAQWLHAKYFAFDETYRSVPIRRVVIGYPNQSRGNPFLFEKYLNYKVFGVIQRYSPNRPVMVFSSTRKGCISLANQLVQDCRRSGMGNYGFLRSRALLQGVLPHIGQVQDGALREWLKFGIAIHTAGLSAGDRAVVETLFKRELVQVVCTTSTLALGVNLPVYLVVIKGTVQWRGGGRGYEEISDTMLQQMIGRAGRVGYNEEGVAVILTSEEQVAKYSFSEETQVVVESNLTASITECINNEIVLRSVTDAAALFQWMKGTFFYIRVHKNPQHYNIVPDPALTAVAAQHAFIDAQLREMLLGYVTQLRQADMLAVDGAQRYVPRLGGVVMQRFYLKFDSAVLVMNVYSCESEEQLLLHVARAAEFEEYPIKQGQKAFLNLVFSKLGKYHFRGKVKETFQKAACLLMCVLGGVKIEDFSMTLEAENIVQIAARVCKAILFFLEQDQATQYRPDPRFLSAASILRSASNPNTTDHNSNHDTNTELAPIRRKAQLLLWTHRLLRALQQRTWGEGARVLLQLEGIGPAALSSLASSNITSLDAVLRSNTTMLDAIIGRKIGAQIKQQLEGLTILNLNVAAAQDGQSVEMIISGRDSPSDSRKPFGMGIYTLLVYSEHGGILLNRQISAPCFFTVPAVRDETIHAYLLHNQWIGLDEHIDFANGRVQVVNAAVANGEQKPEGNPNPKPKSRTKRSGKTGRKKDAVSPDSSTTVAVPATQSASKQDEMDLLNFISWEDTPHDSLPPQQSAKQSVRSQKRKQAPLPESDMVPPKRPNTGLSLCSFLDSMFS
;
A
#
# COMPACT_ATOMS: atom_id res chain seq x y z
N MET A 1 -2.55 -29.36 -52.75
CA MET A 1 -1.90 -29.70 -54.04
C MET A 1 -0.95 -28.57 -54.39
N PRO A 2 0.20 -28.81 -55.07
CA PRO A 2 0.67 -30.08 -55.63
C PRO A 2 1.19 -31.08 -54.56
N PRO A 3 1.63 -32.31 -54.92
CA PRO A 3 1.63 -33.43 -53.98
C PRO A 3 2.94 -34.25 -53.87
N TYR A 4 2.98 -35.10 -52.84
CA TYR A 4 3.50 -36.48 -52.84
C TYR A 4 4.83 -36.82 -53.54
N ASN A 5 5.72 -37.46 -52.76
CA ASN A 5 5.97 -38.87 -53.06
C ASN A 5 6.22 -39.73 -51.81
N ARG A 6 5.82 -41.01 -51.90
CA ARG A 6 5.82 -42.01 -50.81
C ARG A 6 6.97 -43.01 -50.97
N MET A 7 7.19 -43.78 -49.90
CA MET A 7 7.68 -45.18 -49.81
C MET A 7 9.05 -45.33 -49.14
N ARG A 8 9.38 -46.41 -48.40
CA ARG A 8 8.65 -47.40 -47.57
C ARG A 8 9.75 -48.38 -47.09
N ILE A 9 9.83 -48.63 -45.78
CA ILE A 9 9.91 -49.97 -45.16
C ILE A 9 11.18 -50.87 -45.32
N ARG A 10 11.73 -51.23 -44.13
CA ARG A 10 12.40 -52.48 -43.67
C ARG A 10 13.93 -52.76 -43.85
N ARG A 11 14.59 -52.78 -42.67
CA ARG A 11 15.31 -53.92 -42.03
C ARG A 11 16.29 -54.77 -42.89
N GLN A 12 17.60 -54.74 -42.58
CA GLN A 12 18.27 -55.72 -41.67
C GLN A 12 19.82 -55.57 -41.56
N ARG A 13 20.35 -55.89 -40.36
CA ARG A 13 21.62 -56.59 -40.02
C ARG A 13 23.03 -55.97 -40.25
N ARG A 14 23.75 -55.90 -39.09
CA ARG A 14 25.15 -56.30 -38.78
C ARG A 14 26.38 -55.43 -39.16
N ARG A 15 26.97 -54.86 -38.08
CA ARG A 15 28.41 -54.83 -37.67
C ARG A 15 29.51 -54.19 -38.58
N ARG A 16 29.96 -53.01 -38.14
CA ARG A 16 31.37 -52.54 -37.91
C ARG A 16 32.47 -52.79 -38.96
N ARG A 17 33.00 -51.71 -39.59
CA ARG A 17 34.39 -51.13 -39.49
C ARG A 17 34.58 -50.03 -40.60
N PRO A 18 35.64 -49.17 -40.61
CA PRO A 18 35.45 -47.71 -40.53
C PRO A 18 35.77 -46.91 -41.81
N PHE A 19 35.43 -45.62 -41.80
CA PHE A 19 35.89 -44.59 -42.77
C PHE A 19 36.36 -43.31 -42.02
N PRO A 20 37.21 -42.46 -42.63
CA PRO A 20 38.14 -41.57 -41.91
C PRO A 20 37.54 -40.22 -41.50
N SER A 21 38.30 -39.49 -40.67
CA SER A 21 37.87 -38.25 -40.01
C SER A 21 37.88 -37.02 -40.94
N ILE A 22 36.84 -36.19 -40.77
CA ILE A 22 36.61 -34.91 -41.47
C ILE A 22 37.66 -33.82 -41.11
N SER A 23 38.58 -34.10 -40.19
CA SER A 23 39.50 -33.12 -39.58
C SER A 23 40.44 -32.43 -40.57
N THR A 24 40.93 -33.14 -41.60
CA THR A 24 42.01 -32.63 -42.45
C THR A 24 41.54 -31.59 -43.47
N ALA A 25 40.30 -31.72 -43.97
CA ALA A 25 39.73 -30.79 -44.94
C ALA A 25 39.37 -29.43 -44.31
N VAL A 26 38.90 -29.44 -43.05
CA VAL A 26 38.55 -28.20 -42.32
C VAL A 26 39.81 -27.39 -41.98
N TYR A 27 40.92 -28.06 -41.67
CA TYR A 27 42.18 -27.38 -41.33
C TYR A 27 42.80 -26.66 -42.54
N SER A 28 42.82 -27.31 -43.72
CA SER A 28 43.30 -26.71 -44.97
C SER A 28 42.47 -25.49 -45.38
N PHE A 29 41.14 -25.53 -45.18
CA PHE A 29 40.26 -24.39 -45.47
C PHE A 29 40.52 -23.20 -44.53
N PHE A 30 40.73 -23.46 -43.23
CA PHE A 30 41.06 -22.40 -42.26
C PHE A 30 42.41 -21.73 -42.55
N GLN A 31 43.41 -22.51 -42.98
CA GLN A 31 44.75 -22.00 -43.26
C GLN A 31 44.76 -21.05 -44.46
N CYS A 32 44.09 -21.42 -45.55
CA CYS A 32 43.93 -20.57 -46.74
C CYS A 32 43.12 -19.28 -46.47
N LEU A 33 42.13 -19.36 -45.57
CA LEU A 33 41.35 -18.19 -45.12
C LEU A 33 42.23 -17.21 -44.32
N MET A 34 43.08 -17.70 -43.41
CA MET A 34 43.96 -16.87 -42.60
C MET A 34 45.08 -16.21 -43.44
N GLU A 35 45.61 -16.90 -44.45
CA GLU A 35 46.56 -16.31 -45.40
C GLU A 35 45.92 -15.18 -46.23
N SER A 36 44.68 -15.39 -46.70
CA SER A 36 43.91 -14.36 -47.41
C SER A 36 43.63 -13.13 -46.53
N ILE A 37 43.26 -13.33 -45.26
CA ILE A 37 43.02 -12.25 -44.29
C ILE A 37 44.32 -11.48 -44.00
N ASN A 38 45.45 -12.16 -43.82
CA ASN A 38 46.74 -11.51 -43.60
C ASN A 38 47.25 -10.74 -44.82
N SER A 39 46.96 -11.21 -46.04
CA SER A 39 47.22 -10.44 -47.27
C SER A 39 46.43 -9.13 -47.26
N LEU A 40 45.12 -9.21 -46.97
CA LEU A 40 44.23 -8.04 -46.93
C LEU A 40 44.65 -7.02 -45.84
N LEU A 41 45.05 -7.50 -44.65
CA LEU A 41 45.49 -6.64 -43.56
C LEU A 41 46.83 -5.93 -43.85
N ASN A 42 47.75 -6.59 -44.54
CA ASN A 42 49.01 -5.95 -44.98
C ASN A 42 48.78 -4.91 -46.07
N GLU A 43 47.77 -5.09 -46.93
CA GLU A 43 47.38 -4.14 -47.98
C GLU A 43 46.67 -2.90 -47.39
N ILE A 44 45.91 -3.07 -46.30
CA ILE A 44 45.16 -1.99 -45.63
C ILE A 44 46.03 -1.16 -44.66
N PHE A 45 46.98 -1.77 -43.94
CA PHE A 45 47.65 -1.13 -42.78
C PHE A 45 49.14 -0.78 -42.94
N GLY A 46 49.68 -0.78 -44.16
CA GLY A 46 50.87 0.02 -44.53
C GLY A 46 52.08 -0.04 -43.58
N SER A 47 52.60 -1.24 -43.32
CA SER A 47 53.91 -1.50 -42.69
C SER A 47 54.39 -0.57 -41.56
N ARG A 48 53.68 -0.50 -40.41
CA ARG A 48 54.27 -0.12 -39.10
C ARG A 48 53.37 -0.38 -37.87
N ALA A 49 53.25 -1.64 -37.46
CA ALA A 49 52.91 -2.00 -36.08
C ALA A 49 53.30 -3.46 -35.77
N THR A 50 54.41 -3.68 -35.07
CA THR A 50 54.82 -5.02 -34.59
C THR A 50 54.22 -5.31 -33.22
N LEU A 51 53.40 -6.35 -33.11
CA LEU A 51 52.92 -6.89 -31.83
C LEU A 51 53.91 -7.94 -31.27
N PRO A 52 54.18 -7.97 -29.95
CA PRO A 52 55.12 -8.94 -29.37
C PRO A 52 54.61 -10.39 -29.41
N GLN A 53 55.54 -11.32 -29.63
CA GLN A 53 55.28 -12.76 -29.61
C GLN A 53 54.82 -13.23 -28.22
N ARG A 54 53.77 -14.05 -28.16
CA ARG A 54 53.51 -14.90 -26.99
C ARG A 54 54.28 -16.21 -27.14
N VAL A 55 55.18 -16.47 -26.19
CA VAL A 55 55.83 -17.75 -25.99
C VAL A 55 54.78 -18.82 -25.69
N THR A 56 54.78 -19.90 -26.47
CA THR A 56 53.96 -21.09 -26.23
C THR A 56 54.80 -22.18 -25.57
N ASP A 57 54.92 -22.11 -24.25
CA ASP A 57 55.47 -23.19 -23.43
C ASP A 57 54.62 -23.37 -22.16
N VAL A 58 53.67 -24.29 -22.22
CA VAL A 58 53.11 -24.96 -21.04
C VAL A 58 52.93 -26.43 -21.39
N GLU A 59 53.77 -27.26 -20.78
CA GLU A 59 53.75 -28.72 -20.93
C GLU A 59 52.43 -29.32 -20.42
N ILE A 60 52.04 -30.48 -20.98
CA ILE A 60 50.91 -31.28 -20.50
C ILE A 60 51.43 -32.32 -19.50
N PRO A 61 51.12 -32.24 -18.19
CA PRO A 61 51.49 -33.28 -17.24
C PRO A 61 50.45 -34.41 -17.30
N THR A 62 50.83 -35.55 -17.86
CA THR A 62 50.09 -36.80 -17.69
C THR A 62 50.13 -37.27 -16.24
N ILE A 63 48.99 -37.35 -15.56
CA ILE A 63 48.90 -37.88 -14.19
C ILE A 63 48.85 -39.43 -14.24
N PRO A 64 49.71 -40.15 -13.50
CA PRO A 64 49.81 -41.60 -13.60
C PRO A 64 48.77 -42.35 -12.76
N GLU A 65 48.37 -43.54 -13.23
CA GLU A 65 47.62 -44.50 -12.41
C GLU A 65 48.44 -44.96 -11.20
N ARG A 66 47.90 -44.82 -9.99
CA ARG A 66 48.36 -45.58 -8.82
C ARG A 66 47.19 -46.24 -8.08
N ARG A 67 47.18 -47.57 -8.11
CA ARG A 67 46.36 -48.41 -7.22
C ARG A 67 46.74 -48.16 -5.76
N MET A 68 45.75 -48.12 -4.88
CA MET A 68 45.91 -48.32 -3.43
C MET A 68 45.10 -49.57 -3.02
N PRO A 69 45.53 -50.33 -2.01
CA PRO A 69 45.10 -51.72 -1.82
C PRO A 69 43.85 -51.87 -0.95
N MET A 70 43.08 -52.93 -1.19
CA MET A 70 42.13 -53.43 -0.19
C MET A 70 42.89 -54.04 1.00
N ARG A 71 42.42 -53.78 2.22
CA ARG A 71 42.64 -54.65 3.39
C ARG A 71 41.30 -54.94 4.04
N ALA A 72 40.98 -56.22 4.18
CA ALA A 72 39.81 -56.70 4.89
C ALA A 72 40.18 -57.09 6.32
N VAL A 73 39.31 -56.75 7.28
CA VAL A 73 39.26 -57.28 8.65
C VAL A 73 37.75 -57.34 8.98
N SER A 74 37.10 -58.49 8.79
CA SER A 74 36.92 -59.60 9.75
C SER A 74 35.75 -59.35 10.72
N MET A 75 34.71 -60.19 10.60
CA MET A 75 33.61 -60.31 11.55
C MET A 75 33.99 -61.23 12.72
N ASN A 76 33.38 -61.00 13.89
CA ASN A 76 33.00 -61.91 14.99
C ASN A 76 32.93 -61.08 16.30
N HIS A 77 32.07 -61.34 17.30
CA HIS A 77 31.10 -62.42 17.50
C HIS A 77 29.85 -61.91 18.25
N THR A 78 28.74 -62.62 18.03
CA THR A 78 27.48 -62.71 18.81
C THR A 78 27.51 -62.38 20.32
N GLN A 79 26.43 -61.75 20.81
CA GLN A 79 25.56 -62.35 21.81
C GLN A 79 24.11 -61.86 21.68
N ALA A 80 23.13 -62.69 22.04
CA ALA A 80 21.70 -62.45 21.87
C ALA A 80 20.96 -62.69 23.19
N VAL A 81 19.94 -61.88 23.49
CA VAL A 81 18.94 -62.13 24.55
C VAL A 81 17.54 -61.80 24.01
N SER A 82 16.56 -62.60 24.42
CA SER A 82 15.18 -62.67 23.93
C SER A 82 14.19 -61.80 24.74
N PRO A 83 12.89 -61.67 24.34
CA PRO A 83 12.07 -60.49 24.67
C PRO A 83 10.95 -60.69 25.74
N THR A 84 10.17 -59.61 25.96
CA THR A 84 8.84 -59.44 26.64
C THR A 84 8.85 -58.93 28.10
N PRO A 85 7.76 -58.30 28.63
CA PRO A 85 6.77 -57.40 27.98
C PRO A 85 6.38 -56.12 28.79
N ARG A 86 5.75 -55.16 28.10
CA ARG A 86 4.76 -54.11 28.55
C ARG A 86 4.89 -53.46 29.97
N ALA A 87 5.05 -52.12 29.98
CA ALA A 87 4.25 -51.22 30.82
C ALA A 87 4.23 -49.75 30.33
N SER A 88 3.06 -49.09 30.48
CA SER A 88 2.79 -47.64 30.59
C SER A 88 3.37 -46.60 29.61
N ALA A 89 2.48 -45.73 29.12
CA ALA A 89 2.77 -44.58 28.26
C ALA A 89 3.01 -43.26 29.03
N THR A 90 3.27 -42.19 28.26
CA THR A 90 3.41 -40.75 28.61
C THR A 90 4.81 -40.24 28.96
N LYS A 91 5.13 -39.04 28.44
CA LYS A 91 6.40 -38.28 28.49
C LYS A 91 7.58 -38.82 27.66
N ALA A 92 7.50 -38.63 26.33
CA ALA A 92 8.67 -38.65 25.43
C ALA A 92 8.41 -37.75 24.21
N SER A 93 8.40 -36.43 24.40
CA SER A 93 8.29 -35.44 23.32
C SER A 93 9.18 -34.20 23.52
N SER A 94 10.19 -34.31 24.41
CA SER A 94 11.16 -33.25 24.71
C SER A 94 12.61 -33.62 24.35
N SER A 95 12.97 -34.91 24.34
CA SER A 95 14.36 -35.35 24.15
C SER A 95 14.90 -35.20 22.73
N ILE A 96 14.04 -35.21 21.70
CA ILE A 96 14.49 -35.00 20.30
C ILE A 96 14.86 -33.52 20.07
N GLN A 97 14.21 -32.59 20.77
CA GLN A 97 14.53 -31.16 20.64
C GLN A 97 15.89 -30.85 21.28
N GLU A 98 16.17 -31.42 22.45
CA GLU A 98 17.46 -31.26 23.14
C GLU A 98 18.62 -31.92 22.38
N GLU A 99 18.44 -33.11 21.79
CA GLU A 99 19.48 -33.72 20.92
C GLU A 99 19.71 -32.93 19.62
N VAL A 100 18.66 -32.37 19.01
CA VAL A 100 18.80 -31.52 17.82
C VAL A 100 19.49 -30.19 18.16
N ASP A 101 19.09 -29.52 19.24
CA ASP A 101 19.69 -28.25 19.65
C ASP A 101 21.14 -28.43 20.20
N ALA A 102 21.47 -29.60 20.76
CA ALA A 102 22.84 -29.99 21.09
C ALA A 102 23.71 -30.22 19.83
N ILE A 103 23.20 -30.92 18.82
CA ILE A 103 23.90 -31.14 17.55
C ILE A 103 24.13 -29.81 16.78
N PHE A 104 23.30 -28.79 17.01
CA PHE A 104 23.45 -27.46 16.39
C PHE A 104 24.19 -26.41 17.24
N SER A 105 24.68 -26.73 18.44
CA SER A 105 25.41 -25.78 19.30
C SER A 105 26.94 -25.97 19.35
N GLU A 106 27.46 -27.10 18.85
CA GLU A 106 28.92 -27.35 18.72
C GLU A 106 29.36 -27.62 17.27
N SER A 107 29.12 -26.69 16.35
CA SER A 107 29.94 -26.59 15.14
C SER A 107 31.20 -25.77 15.45
N GLN A 108 32.37 -26.40 15.30
CA GLN A 108 33.65 -25.79 15.65
C GLN A 108 33.92 -24.54 14.78
N GLU A 109 34.09 -23.38 15.43
CA GLU A 109 34.62 -22.16 14.80
C GLU A 109 36.14 -22.32 14.53
N GLU A 110 36.54 -23.29 13.69
CA GLU A 110 37.91 -23.41 13.20
C GLU A 110 38.35 -22.17 12.38
N GLU A 111 39.65 -21.92 12.37
CA GLU A 111 40.22 -20.60 12.12
C GLU A 111 40.12 -20.15 10.65
N ARG A 112 39.46 -19.01 10.42
CA ARG A 112 39.56 -18.26 9.15
C ARG A 112 40.67 -17.19 9.21
N PRO A 113 41.39 -16.90 8.10
CA PRO A 113 42.59 -16.05 8.13
C PRO A 113 42.38 -14.55 8.46
N ASP A 114 41.15 -14.03 8.32
CA ASP A 114 40.84 -12.59 8.31
C ASP A 114 40.76 -11.90 9.70
N ARG A 115 41.22 -12.53 10.79
CA ARG A 115 40.97 -12.03 12.16
C ARG A 115 41.73 -10.77 12.58
N LYS A 116 42.70 -10.25 11.81
CA LYS A 116 43.58 -9.14 12.25
C LYS A 116 42.85 -7.83 12.57
N ASP A 117 41.74 -7.54 11.88
CA ASP A 117 41.00 -6.27 12.03
C ASP A 117 39.62 -6.43 12.69
N ALA A 118 39.32 -7.60 13.26
CA ALA A 118 37.99 -7.93 13.79
C ALA A 118 37.76 -7.35 15.20
N VAL A 119 36.93 -6.30 15.31
CA VAL A 119 36.67 -5.64 16.60
C VAL A 119 35.72 -6.48 17.48
N SER A 120 36.11 -6.70 18.74
CA SER A 120 35.27 -7.41 19.70
C SER A 120 34.11 -6.55 20.20
N VAL A 121 32.88 -7.05 20.10
CA VAL A 121 31.66 -6.34 20.52
C VAL A 121 31.73 -5.93 21.99
N ARG A 122 32.24 -6.82 22.85
CA ARG A 122 32.38 -6.60 24.31
C ARG A 122 33.38 -5.51 24.67
N SER A 123 34.27 -5.11 23.74
CA SER A 123 35.22 -4.01 23.95
C SER A 123 34.64 -2.62 23.64
N ARG A 124 33.55 -2.56 22.86
CA ARG A 124 32.92 -1.31 22.40
C ARG A 124 31.57 -1.02 23.03
N ILE A 125 30.84 -2.05 23.45
CA ILE A 125 29.49 -1.90 24.02
C ILE A 125 29.45 -2.39 25.48
N PRO A 126 28.84 -1.62 26.42
CA PRO A 126 28.59 -2.08 27.78
C PRO A 126 27.82 -3.41 27.85
N SER A 127 28.15 -4.26 28.83
CA SER A 127 27.59 -5.61 29.00
C SER A 127 26.05 -5.68 29.00
N ARG A 128 25.38 -4.63 29.48
CA ARG A 128 23.91 -4.52 29.53
C ARG A 128 23.21 -4.57 28.17
N TYR A 129 23.94 -4.39 27.06
CA TYR A 129 23.43 -4.48 25.70
C TYR A 129 23.83 -5.78 24.99
N SER A 130 24.49 -6.72 25.66
CA SER A 130 24.96 -7.98 25.05
C SER A 130 23.84 -8.89 24.54
N SER A 131 22.62 -8.74 25.04
CA SER A 131 21.40 -9.39 24.54
C SER A 131 20.97 -8.89 23.14
N ILE A 132 21.33 -7.65 22.77
CA ILE A 132 20.93 -7.00 21.52
C ILE A 132 21.85 -7.45 20.38
N ILE A 133 23.14 -7.59 20.67
CA ILE A 133 24.20 -8.00 19.74
C ILE A 133 24.81 -9.33 20.22
N PRO A 134 24.26 -10.49 19.79
CA PRO A 134 24.60 -11.79 20.36
C PRO A 134 25.95 -12.37 19.91
N PHE A 135 26.57 -11.82 18.86
CA PHE A 135 27.84 -12.32 18.31
C PHE A 135 29.07 -11.69 18.99
N LYS A 136 30.20 -12.41 18.98
CA LYS A 136 31.43 -12.02 19.71
C LYS A 136 32.22 -10.88 19.03
N TYR A 137 32.24 -10.85 17.70
CA TYR A 137 33.05 -9.95 16.88
C TYR A 137 32.21 -9.32 15.76
N PHE A 138 32.48 -8.05 15.47
CA PHE A 138 31.92 -7.37 14.31
C PHE A 138 32.53 -7.91 13.01
N ASN A 139 31.77 -7.87 11.91
CA ASN A 139 32.32 -8.14 10.57
C ASN A 139 33.22 -6.98 10.09
N ARG A 140 33.84 -7.09 8.90
CA ARG A 140 34.79 -6.09 8.37
C ARG A 140 34.18 -4.68 8.27
N ILE A 141 33.00 -4.55 7.67
CA ILE A 141 32.27 -3.27 7.52
C ILE A 141 31.86 -2.69 8.88
N GLN A 142 31.34 -3.56 9.77
CA GLN A 142 30.94 -3.17 11.12
C GLN A 142 32.14 -2.70 11.94
N SER A 143 33.28 -3.40 11.88
CA SER A 143 34.52 -3.04 12.57
C SER A 143 35.06 -1.69 12.09
N ALA A 144 35.09 -1.47 10.77
CA ALA A 144 35.55 -0.20 10.18
C ALA A 144 34.65 1.01 10.51
N THR A 145 33.37 0.79 10.82
CA THR A 145 32.38 1.88 10.99
C THR A 145 31.91 2.07 12.44
N CYS A 146 32.06 1.07 13.31
CA CYS A 146 31.47 1.08 14.66
C CYS A 146 31.94 2.26 15.52
N ASP A 147 33.21 2.65 15.42
CA ASP A 147 33.78 3.76 16.19
C ASP A 147 33.18 5.12 15.78
N ALA A 148 32.92 5.35 14.48
CA ALA A 148 32.23 6.56 14.05
C ALA A 148 30.78 6.60 14.56
N VAL A 149 30.09 5.45 14.57
CA VAL A 149 28.72 5.37 15.10
C VAL A 149 28.69 5.59 16.61
N LEU A 150 29.61 4.99 17.37
CA LEU A 150 29.60 4.96 18.84
C LEU A 150 30.31 6.16 19.50
N SER A 151 31.31 6.76 18.85
CA SER A 151 32.16 7.80 19.46
C SER A 151 31.86 9.23 18.99
N THR A 152 31.19 9.43 17.85
CA THR A 152 30.80 10.77 17.37
C THR A 152 29.28 10.91 17.28
N ASP A 153 28.77 12.15 17.25
CA ASP A 153 27.37 12.47 16.96
C ASP A 153 27.14 12.90 15.51
N ASP A 154 28.15 12.78 14.64
CA ASP A 154 28.08 13.18 13.24
C ASP A 154 27.04 12.35 12.47
N ASN A 155 26.42 12.94 11.46
CA ASN A 155 25.62 12.19 10.51
C ASN A 155 26.51 11.20 9.73
N ILE A 156 26.00 10.03 9.38
CA ILE A 156 26.78 8.97 8.72
C ILE A 156 26.01 8.39 7.52
N VAL A 157 26.69 8.18 6.40
CA VAL A 157 26.21 7.45 5.22
C VAL A 157 27.09 6.22 5.02
N VAL A 158 26.48 5.03 4.96
CA VAL A 158 27.20 3.77 4.73
C VAL A 158 26.68 3.09 3.46
N SER A 159 27.52 3.01 2.43
CA SER A 159 27.27 2.23 1.22
C SER A 159 28.05 0.93 1.26
N ALA A 160 27.35 -0.20 1.32
CA ALA A 160 27.95 -1.53 1.26
C ALA A 160 27.00 -2.55 0.61
N PRO A 161 27.50 -3.67 0.06
CA PRO A 161 26.67 -4.65 -0.62
C PRO A 161 25.50 -5.19 0.23
N THR A 162 24.38 -5.52 -0.43
CA THR A 162 23.23 -6.17 0.24
C THR A 162 23.66 -7.50 0.86
N GLY A 163 23.30 -7.74 2.12
CA GLY A 163 23.67 -8.95 2.86
C GLY A 163 24.85 -8.80 3.84
N CYS A 164 25.59 -7.69 3.82
CA CYS A 164 26.75 -7.47 4.69
C CYS A 164 26.42 -7.09 6.16
N GLY A 165 25.18 -7.28 6.63
CA GLY A 165 24.80 -7.00 8.02
C GLY A 165 24.80 -5.52 8.41
N LYS A 166 24.57 -4.61 7.45
CA LYS A 166 24.55 -3.14 7.64
C LYS A 166 23.64 -2.68 8.80
N THR A 167 22.48 -3.33 8.96
CA THR A 167 21.44 -3.00 9.96
C THR A 167 21.95 -2.93 11.40
N VAL A 168 23.00 -3.68 11.74
CA VAL A 168 23.66 -3.60 13.05
C VAL A 168 24.14 -2.19 13.38
N LEU A 169 24.60 -1.41 12.39
CA LEU A 169 25.05 -0.04 12.61
C LEU A 169 23.93 0.87 13.11
N LEU A 170 22.68 0.61 12.70
CA LEU A 170 21.51 1.32 13.21
C LEU A 170 21.18 0.88 14.65
N GLU A 171 21.39 -0.39 14.99
CA GLU A 171 21.25 -0.89 16.37
C GLU A 171 22.30 -0.25 17.30
N LEU A 172 23.55 -0.11 16.84
CA LEU A 172 24.63 0.58 17.58
C LEU A 172 24.27 2.06 17.85
N ALA A 173 23.61 2.73 16.91
CA ALA A 173 23.20 4.12 17.09
C ALA A 173 22.13 4.29 18.17
N VAL A 174 21.14 3.39 18.22
CA VAL A 174 20.13 3.35 19.30
C VAL A 174 20.80 3.04 20.65
N ILE A 175 21.74 2.10 20.68
CA ILE A 175 22.52 1.75 21.88
C ILE A 175 23.31 2.97 22.39
N LYS A 176 24.01 3.70 21.51
CA LYS A 176 24.72 4.93 21.86
C LYS A 176 23.76 5.97 22.46
N LEU A 177 22.68 6.31 21.76
CA LEU A 177 21.73 7.33 22.22
C LEU A 177 21.18 6.99 23.61
N HIS A 178 20.80 5.73 23.84
CA HIS A 178 20.36 5.28 25.16
C HIS A 178 21.49 5.33 26.21
N SER A 179 22.72 4.94 25.85
CA SER A 179 23.87 4.98 26.75
C SER A 179 24.26 6.39 27.15
N ASP A 180 24.17 7.36 26.24
CA ASP A 180 24.49 8.77 26.50
C ASP A 180 23.39 9.43 27.35
N TRP A 181 22.12 9.13 27.08
CA TRP A 181 21.02 9.53 27.94
C TRP A 181 21.20 9.03 29.40
N LEU A 182 21.52 7.75 29.59
CA LEU A 182 21.76 7.17 30.92
C LEU A 182 22.91 7.84 31.68
N ARG A 183 23.98 8.25 30.97
CA ARG A 183 25.09 9.02 31.55
C ARG A 183 24.64 10.42 32.00
N SER A 184 23.73 11.04 31.25
CA SER A 184 23.21 12.39 31.56
C SER A 184 22.16 12.41 32.69
N CYS A 185 21.41 11.31 32.89
CA CYS A 185 20.26 11.25 33.79
C CYS A 185 20.51 10.50 35.10
N ALA A 186 21.73 10.58 35.65
CA ALA A 186 22.10 9.99 36.93
C ALA A 186 21.44 10.71 38.13
N GLY A 187 20.11 10.55 38.29
CA GLY A 187 19.33 11.09 39.41
C GLY A 187 17.83 11.31 39.15
N THR A 188 17.37 11.29 37.89
CA THR A 188 15.98 11.66 37.53
C THR A 188 15.18 10.47 37.01
N THR A 189 14.00 10.21 37.60
CA THR A 189 13.07 9.13 37.21
C THR A 189 12.13 9.49 36.05
N ASP A 190 12.47 10.51 35.26
CA ASP A 190 11.60 11.00 34.19
C ASP A 190 11.49 10.02 33.00
N ALA A 191 10.33 10.06 32.34
CA ALA A 191 10.08 9.27 31.14
C ALA A 191 11.07 9.62 30.02
N PHE A 192 11.53 8.60 29.29
CA PHE A 192 12.51 8.70 28.21
C PHE A 192 12.28 9.94 27.29
N PRO A 193 13.16 10.96 27.33
CA PRO A 193 12.93 12.26 26.71
C PRO A 193 13.26 12.29 25.21
N TYR A 194 13.62 11.16 24.62
CA TYR A 194 13.99 11.06 23.21
C TYR A 194 13.09 10.09 22.43
N SER A 195 13.00 10.33 21.13
CA SER A 195 12.41 9.43 20.14
C SER A 195 13.37 9.16 18.98
N VAL A 196 13.24 7.96 18.42
CA VAL A 196 13.97 7.44 17.26
C VAL A 196 12.96 7.15 16.15
N VAL A 197 13.29 7.49 14.92
CA VAL A 197 12.52 7.11 13.73
C VAL A 197 13.37 6.21 12.84
N TYR A 198 12.84 5.03 12.51
CA TYR A 198 13.35 4.12 11.50
C TYR A 198 12.45 4.13 10.26
N ILE A 199 13.00 4.57 9.13
CA ILE A 199 12.36 4.58 7.82
C ILE A 199 12.83 3.35 7.04
N SER A 200 11.91 2.43 6.80
CA SER A 200 12.10 1.23 5.98
C SER A 200 11.72 1.49 4.51
N PRO A 201 12.47 0.99 3.52
CA PRO A 201 12.11 1.07 2.11
C PRO A 201 10.81 0.34 1.76
N THR A 202 10.43 -0.70 2.52
CA THR A 202 9.21 -1.48 2.28
C THR A 202 8.46 -1.81 3.57
N LYS A 203 7.14 -2.03 3.47
CA LYS A 203 6.32 -2.49 4.60
C LYS A 203 6.82 -3.82 5.17
N ALA A 204 7.16 -4.79 4.31
CA ALA A 204 7.61 -6.12 4.73
C ALA A 204 8.89 -6.06 5.57
N LEU A 205 9.90 -5.30 5.12
CA LEU A 205 11.11 -5.08 5.91
C LEU A 205 10.83 -4.27 7.20
N CYS A 206 9.85 -3.36 7.17
CA CYS A 206 9.43 -2.61 8.36
C CYS A 206 8.91 -3.55 9.45
N SER A 207 8.01 -4.47 9.12
CA SER A 207 7.43 -5.43 10.08
C SER A 207 8.44 -6.46 10.56
N GLU A 208 9.35 -6.92 9.69
CA GLU A 208 10.46 -7.83 10.06
C GLU A 208 11.41 -7.18 11.08
N ILE A 209 11.90 -5.97 10.77
CA ILE A 209 12.79 -5.23 11.67
C ILE A 209 12.06 -4.83 12.96
N THR A 210 10.80 -4.39 12.89
CA THR A 210 9.97 -4.12 14.08
C THR A 210 9.92 -5.34 15.00
N THR A 211 9.66 -6.54 14.44
CA THR A 211 9.56 -7.78 15.23
C THR A 211 10.88 -8.12 15.91
N SER A 212 12.00 -8.01 15.18
CA SER A 212 13.35 -8.23 15.73
C SER A 212 13.71 -7.22 16.82
N TRP A 213 13.51 -5.93 16.54
CA TRP A 213 13.90 -4.83 17.42
C TRP A 213 13.00 -4.74 18.66
N ARG A 214 11.70 -5.06 18.55
CA ARG A 214 10.81 -5.18 19.71
C ARG A 214 11.31 -6.24 20.69
N ALA A 215 11.80 -7.39 20.21
CA ALA A 215 12.38 -8.41 21.07
C ALA A 215 13.73 -7.97 21.69
N LYS A 216 14.63 -7.41 20.88
CA LYS A 216 15.96 -6.94 21.34
C LYS A 216 15.86 -5.82 22.37
N PHE A 217 15.16 -4.73 22.04
CA PHE A 217 15.15 -3.50 22.83
C PHE A 217 14.15 -3.53 24.01
N ALA A 218 13.25 -4.51 24.09
CA ALA A 218 12.45 -4.76 25.30
C ALA A 218 13.35 -5.00 26.53
N SER A 219 14.53 -5.62 26.36
CA SER A 219 15.49 -5.86 27.44
C SER A 219 16.05 -4.59 28.09
N ILE A 220 15.92 -3.43 27.44
CA ILE A 220 16.32 -2.12 27.94
C ILE A 220 15.14 -1.16 28.12
N GLY A 221 13.89 -1.64 28.04
CA GLY A 221 12.67 -0.88 28.34
C GLY A 221 12.16 0.04 27.23
N LEU A 222 12.72 0.01 26.01
CA LEU A 222 12.26 0.91 24.93
C LEU A 222 11.00 0.40 24.24
N LYS A 223 9.97 1.26 24.16
CA LYS A 223 8.69 0.97 23.49
C LYS A 223 8.80 1.14 21.97
N CYS A 224 8.50 0.07 21.23
CA CYS A 224 8.60 -0.03 19.76
C CYS A 224 7.23 -0.02 19.07
N LEU A 225 6.93 1.02 18.28
CA LEU A 225 5.67 1.22 17.56
C LEU A 225 5.86 1.11 16.04
N GLU A 226 5.05 0.30 15.37
CA GLU A 226 4.97 0.24 13.92
C GLU A 226 3.76 1.03 13.42
N VAL A 227 3.99 1.91 12.42
CA VAL A 227 2.94 2.69 11.75
C VAL A 227 3.24 2.67 10.25
N THR A 228 2.43 1.94 9.48
CA THR A 228 2.59 1.78 8.03
C THR A 228 1.29 2.10 7.29
N GLY A 229 1.23 1.82 5.98
CA GLY A 229 0.03 2.06 5.17
C GLY A 229 -1.20 1.26 5.59
N ASP A 230 -1.03 0.06 6.19
CA ASP A 230 -2.14 -0.85 6.50
C ASP A 230 -2.68 -0.69 7.93
N THR A 231 -2.02 0.12 8.75
CA THR A 231 -2.58 0.57 10.04
C THR A 231 -3.64 1.65 9.81
N ASP A 232 -4.87 1.20 9.52
CA ASP A 232 -6.11 1.98 9.58
C ASP A 232 -6.48 2.26 11.04
N VAL A 233 -5.75 3.22 11.63
CA VAL A 233 -5.95 3.71 13.00
C VAL A 233 -6.28 5.19 12.90
N ASP A 234 -7.23 5.67 13.71
CA ASP A 234 -7.55 7.09 13.79
C ASP A 234 -6.28 7.92 14.12
N TYR A 235 -6.23 9.14 13.61
CA TYR A 235 -5.11 10.06 13.83
C TYR A 235 -4.89 10.31 15.33
N TYR A 236 -5.96 10.50 16.10
CA TYR A 236 -5.85 10.75 17.54
C TYR A 236 -5.26 9.57 18.31
N GLU A 237 -5.72 8.34 18.03
CA GLU A 237 -5.15 7.13 18.63
C GLU A 237 -3.70 6.89 18.17
N THR A 238 -3.38 7.24 16.92
CA THR A 238 -1.99 7.22 16.42
C THR A 238 -1.11 8.23 17.18
N GLN A 239 -1.58 9.45 17.43
CA GLN A 239 -0.84 10.44 18.23
C GLN A 239 -0.68 10.01 19.69
N ARG A 240 -1.71 9.41 20.30
CA ARG A 240 -1.64 8.85 21.66
C ARG A 240 -0.55 7.78 21.75
N ARG A 241 -0.53 6.84 20.80
CA ARG A 241 0.50 5.78 20.73
C ARG A 241 1.90 6.34 20.43
N LEU A 242 2.00 7.42 19.65
CA LEU A 242 3.27 8.13 19.42
C LEU A 242 3.79 8.85 20.68
N ALA A 243 2.91 9.39 21.53
CA ALA A 243 3.32 10.04 22.78
C ALA A 243 4.09 9.08 23.70
N GLU A 244 3.63 7.82 23.81
CA GLU A 244 4.30 6.78 24.61
C GLU A 244 5.48 6.08 23.89
N CYS A 245 5.71 6.36 22.61
CA CYS A 245 6.70 5.64 21.80
C CYS A 245 8.14 6.14 22.03
N ASN A 246 9.10 5.21 21.98
CA ASN A 246 10.53 5.50 21.89
C ASN A 246 11.10 5.27 20.49
N ILE A 247 10.70 4.19 19.81
CA ILE A 247 11.19 3.85 18.47
C ILE A 247 10.00 3.64 17.52
N LEU A 248 9.87 4.55 16.55
CA LEU A 248 8.86 4.49 15.48
C LEU A 248 9.44 3.79 14.25
N PHE A 249 8.80 2.71 13.80
CA PHE A 249 9.10 2.01 12.56
C PHE A 249 8.03 2.38 11.53
N THR A 250 8.45 2.89 10.37
CA THR A 250 7.52 3.40 9.36
C THR A 250 8.11 3.35 7.94
N THR A 251 7.33 3.74 6.93
CA THR A 251 7.77 3.88 5.52
C THR A 251 7.84 5.37 5.14
N PRO A 252 8.56 5.77 4.07
CA PRO A 252 8.71 7.17 3.68
C PRO A 252 7.37 7.91 3.54
N GLU A 253 6.39 7.25 2.91
CA GLU A 253 5.09 7.83 2.59
C GLU A 253 4.25 8.04 3.85
N LYS A 254 4.29 7.10 4.81
CA LYS A 254 3.57 7.21 6.08
C LYS A 254 4.24 8.20 7.03
N MET A 255 5.58 8.26 7.05
CA MET A 255 6.35 9.28 7.76
C MET A 255 6.02 10.69 7.25
N GLU A 256 5.94 10.86 5.93
CA GLU A 256 5.55 12.13 5.31
C GLU A 256 4.18 12.57 5.86
N ILE A 257 3.15 11.72 5.74
CA ILE A 257 1.78 11.96 6.25
C ILE A 257 1.77 12.32 7.74
N LEU A 258 2.54 11.62 8.58
CA LEU A 258 2.62 11.93 10.02
C LEU A 258 3.24 13.32 10.26
N SER A 259 4.29 13.65 9.51
CA SER A 259 5.02 14.91 9.65
C SER A 259 4.28 16.15 9.12
N ARG A 260 3.26 15.96 8.26
CA ARG A 260 2.36 17.02 7.76
C ARG A 260 1.55 17.76 8.84
N ARG A 261 1.53 17.30 10.09
CA ARG A 261 0.81 17.99 11.18
C ARG A 261 1.70 18.47 12.32
N TRP A 262 2.99 18.17 12.28
CA TRP A 262 3.92 18.59 13.34
C TRP A 262 4.22 20.10 13.37
N GLY A 263 3.81 20.87 12.36
CA GLY A 263 4.18 22.28 12.19
C GLY A 263 3.16 23.30 12.71
N THR A 264 1.92 22.90 12.98
CA THR A 264 0.92 23.83 13.55
C THR A 264 1.31 24.15 14.99
N LEU A 265 1.45 25.44 15.33
CA LEU A 265 1.81 25.89 16.69
C LEU A 265 0.88 25.34 17.79
N VAL A 266 -0.37 25.02 17.45
CA VAL A 266 -1.39 24.43 18.34
C VAL A 266 -1.25 22.90 18.49
N GLU A 267 -0.62 22.21 17.53
CA GLU A 267 -0.48 20.74 17.49
C GLU A 267 0.99 20.30 17.37
N SER A 268 1.90 20.95 18.10
CA SER A 268 3.30 20.50 18.15
C SER A 268 3.41 19.12 18.79
N SER A 269 3.46 18.08 17.96
CA SER A 269 3.53 16.68 18.43
C SER A 269 4.73 16.48 19.34
N ALA A 270 4.46 16.09 20.60
CA ALA A 270 5.48 15.79 21.60
C ALA A 270 6.41 14.62 21.19
N PHE A 271 6.09 13.88 20.13
CA PHE A 271 7.01 12.91 19.52
C PHE A 271 8.08 13.60 18.66
N ALA A 272 7.73 14.66 17.93
CA ALA A 272 8.61 15.34 16.99
C ALA A 272 9.67 16.19 17.72
N SER A 273 9.29 16.91 18.80
CA SER A 273 10.23 17.70 19.62
C SER A 273 11.26 16.84 20.36
N ARG A 274 10.91 15.58 20.66
CA ARG A 274 11.80 14.58 21.25
C ARG A 274 12.69 13.84 20.24
N MET A 275 12.54 14.07 18.93
CA MET A 275 13.32 13.33 17.93
C MET A 275 14.81 13.65 18.05
N ARG A 276 15.64 12.63 18.25
CA ARG A 276 17.11 12.78 18.35
C ARG A 276 17.87 11.91 17.35
N LEU A 277 17.22 10.92 16.74
CA LEU A 277 17.87 10.00 15.80
C LEU A 277 16.91 9.60 14.67
N LEU A 278 17.36 9.77 13.44
CA LEU A 278 16.67 9.39 12.20
C LEU A 278 17.52 8.34 11.47
N LEU A 279 16.94 7.17 11.28
CA LEU A 279 17.57 5.98 10.69
C LEU A 279 16.89 5.70 9.36
N ILE A 280 17.64 5.67 8.26
CA ILE A 280 17.09 5.46 6.92
C ILE A 280 17.78 4.25 6.29
N ASP A 281 17.03 3.18 6.05
CA ASP A 281 17.56 2.00 5.36
C ASP A 281 17.35 2.10 3.83
N GLU A 282 18.29 1.54 3.09
CA GLU A 282 18.35 1.52 1.63
C GLU A 282 18.11 2.87 0.91
N VAL A 283 18.86 3.91 1.30
CA VAL A 283 18.76 5.28 0.75
C VAL A 283 19.04 5.38 -0.77
N HIS A 284 19.66 4.38 -1.41
CA HIS A 284 19.75 4.29 -2.87
C HIS A 284 18.40 4.32 -3.60
N LEU A 285 17.29 4.05 -2.91
CA LEU A 285 15.94 4.19 -3.46
C LEU A 285 15.46 5.65 -3.57
N LEU A 286 16.32 6.64 -3.38
CA LEU A 286 16.06 8.05 -3.73
C LEU A 286 15.66 8.23 -5.21
N ASN A 287 16.14 7.34 -6.10
CA ASN A 287 15.80 7.33 -7.53
C ASN A 287 14.41 6.68 -7.82
N GLU A 288 13.68 6.21 -6.80
CA GLU A 288 12.28 5.78 -6.93
C GLU A 288 11.30 6.91 -6.53
N PRO A 289 10.01 6.84 -6.90
CA PRO A 289 9.01 7.82 -6.46
C PRO A 289 8.93 8.05 -4.94
N ARG A 290 9.29 7.04 -4.13
CA ARG A 290 9.36 7.18 -2.66
C ARG A 290 10.50 8.09 -2.18
N GLY A 291 11.51 8.33 -3.01
CA GLY A 291 12.67 9.17 -2.70
C GLY A 291 12.29 10.61 -2.38
N ALA A 292 11.35 11.17 -3.16
CA ALA A 292 10.80 12.51 -2.96
C ALA A 292 10.23 12.72 -1.54
N SER A 293 9.64 11.69 -0.93
CA SER A 293 9.17 11.74 0.46
C SER A 293 10.34 11.88 1.45
N ILE A 294 11.42 11.11 1.27
CA ILE A 294 12.61 11.15 2.13
C ILE A 294 13.28 12.53 2.06
N GLU A 295 13.46 13.07 0.84
CA GLU A 295 14.01 14.40 0.63
C GLU A 295 13.20 15.49 1.35
N THR A 296 11.88 15.41 1.20
CA THR A 296 10.92 16.36 1.77
C THR A 296 10.91 16.31 3.30
N ILE A 297 10.95 15.11 3.91
CA ILE A 297 11.05 14.93 5.37
C ILE A 297 12.32 15.59 5.92
N ILE A 298 13.48 15.35 5.31
CA ILE A 298 14.76 15.92 5.78
C ILE A 298 14.80 17.43 5.58
N SER A 299 14.34 17.93 4.43
CA SER A 299 14.27 19.38 4.14
C SER A 299 13.37 20.10 5.14
N ARG A 300 12.23 19.51 5.51
CA ARG A 300 11.32 20.00 6.55
C ARG A 300 11.96 20.05 7.94
N LEU A 301 12.66 18.99 8.36
CA LEU A 301 13.37 18.96 9.65
C LEU A 301 14.45 20.04 9.73
N ARG A 302 15.20 20.24 8.64
CA ARG A 302 16.22 21.30 8.51
C ARG A 302 15.64 22.69 8.62
N LEU A 303 14.60 22.98 7.85
CA LEU A 303 13.94 24.28 7.84
C LEU A 303 13.38 24.63 9.22
N ARG A 304 12.80 23.66 9.94
CA ARG A 304 12.33 23.86 11.33
C ARG A 304 13.44 24.23 12.30
N ALA A 305 14.56 23.52 12.28
CA ALA A 305 15.69 23.83 13.16
C ALA A 305 16.29 25.21 12.84
N PHE A 306 16.39 25.55 11.55
CA PHE A 306 16.84 26.87 11.10
C PHE A 306 15.94 28.00 11.61
N LEU A 307 14.61 27.86 11.48
CA LEU A 307 13.64 28.85 11.98
C LEU A 307 13.67 28.98 13.51
N ALA A 308 13.79 27.86 14.24
CA ALA A 308 13.91 27.87 15.69
C ALA A 308 15.20 28.59 16.17
N HIS A 309 16.33 28.38 15.49
CA HIS A 309 17.56 29.11 15.78
C HIS A 309 17.40 30.63 15.59
N GLN A 310 16.76 31.10 14.52
CA GLN A 310 16.52 32.54 14.30
C GLN A 310 15.69 33.18 15.42
N GLN A 311 14.65 32.49 15.89
CA GLN A 311 13.80 32.98 16.98
C GLN A 311 14.57 33.10 18.30
N SER A 312 15.39 32.09 18.64
CA SER A 312 16.22 32.13 19.85
C SER A 312 17.24 33.28 19.87
N PHE A 313 17.84 33.60 18.71
CA PHE A 313 18.79 34.71 18.58
C PHE A 313 18.11 36.08 18.73
N SER A 314 16.90 36.21 18.20
CA SER A 314 16.12 37.45 18.29
C SER A 314 15.73 37.79 19.74
N GLN A 315 15.53 36.77 20.58
CA GLN A 315 15.11 36.94 21.97
C GLN A 315 16.28 37.29 22.92
N SER A 316 17.52 36.86 22.62
CA SER A 316 18.69 37.25 23.40
C SER A 316 19.04 38.73 23.25
N VAL A 317 18.96 39.27 22.02
CA VAL A 317 19.30 40.68 21.72
C VAL A 317 18.36 41.69 22.42
N ILE A 318 17.13 41.27 22.76
CA ILE A 318 16.15 42.11 23.47
C ILE A 318 16.45 42.19 24.97
N LEU A 319 17.06 41.16 25.56
CA LEU A 319 17.40 41.14 26.99
C LEU A 319 18.66 41.97 27.31
N ASP A 320 19.66 41.95 26.43
CA ASP A 320 20.91 42.70 26.63
C ASP A 320 20.71 44.24 26.53
N ASN A 321 19.62 44.70 25.93
CA ASN A 321 19.32 46.13 25.75
C ASN A 321 18.37 46.74 26.80
N GLN A 322 18.04 46.03 27.88
CA GLN A 322 17.17 46.54 28.96
C GLN A 322 17.86 46.55 30.34
N SER A 323 18.93 47.35 30.49
CA SER A 323 19.41 47.82 31.81
C SER A 323 20.33 49.06 31.74
N PRO A 324 19.78 50.28 31.76
CA PRO A 324 20.57 51.51 31.92
C PRO A 324 20.55 52.00 33.38
N ASN A 325 21.47 51.49 34.23
CA ASN A 325 22.08 52.19 35.38
C ASN A 325 22.80 51.21 36.33
N ASN A 326 24.13 51.33 36.45
CA ASN A 326 24.77 51.68 37.74
C ASN A 326 26.29 51.93 37.59
N GLN A 327 26.82 52.77 38.48
CA GLN A 327 28.21 53.25 38.47
C GLN A 327 29.22 52.18 38.95
N PRO A 328 30.51 52.29 38.55
CA PRO A 328 31.55 51.40 39.04
C PRO A 328 31.95 51.76 40.48
N ARG A 329 31.84 50.81 41.41
CA ARG A 329 32.54 50.85 42.70
C ARG A 329 33.46 49.65 42.83
N ASN A 330 34.74 49.92 42.98
CA ASN A 330 35.74 48.92 43.37
C ASN A 330 35.40 48.34 44.74
N ASN A 331 35.49 47.02 44.89
CA ASN A 331 36.08 46.40 46.08
C ASN A 331 36.52 44.96 45.78
N HIS A 332 37.72 44.61 46.25
CA HIS A 332 38.22 43.24 46.27
C HIS A 332 37.68 42.50 47.49
N SER A 333 37.08 41.33 47.30
CA SER A 333 37.22 40.18 48.19
C SER A 333 36.67 38.89 47.56
N ASN A 334 37.45 37.81 47.60
CA ASN A 334 37.07 36.52 47.07
C ASN A 334 36.02 35.84 47.98
N ASN A 335 35.00 35.20 47.40
CA ASN A 335 34.86 33.73 47.45
C ASN A 335 33.59 33.19 46.75
N ASN A 336 33.69 31.90 46.41
CA ASN A 336 32.62 30.93 46.10
C ASN A 336 31.97 30.89 44.70
N THR A 337 32.28 29.77 44.03
CA THR A 337 31.41 28.99 43.12
C THR A 337 30.74 29.72 41.95
N GLN A 338 31.50 29.88 40.87
CA GLN A 338 30.91 29.85 39.52
C GLN A 338 30.42 28.43 39.20
N SER A 339 29.18 28.12 39.61
CA SER A 339 28.42 27.02 38.98
C SER A 339 28.10 27.43 37.55
N ASN A 340 29.01 27.14 36.62
CA ASN A 340 28.87 27.47 35.20
C ASN A 340 27.86 26.51 34.55
N THR A 341 26.57 26.68 34.88
CA THR A 341 25.44 25.98 34.27
C THR A 341 25.21 26.52 32.86
N GLN A 342 26.15 26.19 31.96
CA GLN A 342 25.89 26.20 30.53
C GLN A 342 24.64 25.37 30.28
N ARG A 343 23.53 26.03 29.91
CA ARG A 343 22.33 25.32 29.45
C ARG A 343 22.77 24.42 28.29
N PRO A 344 22.41 23.12 28.29
CA PRO A 344 22.81 22.23 27.20
C PRO A 344 22.33 22.81 25.88
N LYS A 345 23.23 22.90 24.89
CA LYS A 345 22.87 23.33 23.54
C LYS A 345 21.73 22.43 23.04
N GLU A 346 20.56 23.02 22.81
CA GLU A 346 19.43 22.27 22.25
C GLU A 346 19.80 21.78 20.85
N GLN A 347 20.12 20.48 20.73
CA GLN A 347 20.24 19.82 19.44
C GLN A 347 18.83 19.72 18.83
N LEU A 348 18.49 20.73 18.04
CA LEU A 348 17.20 20.86 17.34
C LEU A 348 17.08 19.95 16.11
N LEU A 349 18.20 19.40 15.63
CA LEU A 349 18.23 18.40 14.55
C LEU A 349 18.51 17.00 15.10
N PRO A 350 17.78 15.97 14.64
CA PRO A 350 18.15 14.59 14.92
C PRO A 350 19.43 14.22 14.15
N ARG A 351 20.28 13.40 14.78
CA ARG A 351 21.38 12.73 14.09
C ARG A 351 20.80 11.82 13.00
N ILE A 352 21.37 11.85 11.79
CA ILE A 352 20.94 11.05 10.66
C ILE A 352 21.97 9.96 10.38
N ILE A 353 21.53 8.70 10.34
CA ILE A 353 22.36 7.58 9.88
C ILE A 353 21.62 6.85 8.77
N THR A 354 22.27 6.75 7.61
CA THR A 354 21.70 6.11 6.42
C THR A 354 22.52 4.92 5.98
N LEU A 355 21.82 3.86 5.57
CA LEU A 355 22.41 2.68 4.96
C LEU A 355 22.02 2.62 3.49
N SER A 356 22.90 2.03 2.69
CA SER A 356 22.69 1.85 1.27
C SER A 356 23.36 0.58 0.76
N ALA A 357 22.90 0.08 -0.39
CA ALA A 357 23.73 -0.66 -1.33
C ALA A 357 24.94 0.20 -1.78
N THR A 358 25.87 -0.38 -2.52
CA THR A 358 26.97 0.35 -3.19
C THR A 358 26.43 1.54 -3.99
N LEU A 359 26.93 2.75 -3.71
CA LEU A 359 26.56 4.00 -4.40
C LEU A 359 27.76 4.58 -5.15
N PRO A 360 27.63 4.93 -6.44
CA PRO A 360 28.71 5.58 -7.19
C PRO A 360 28.87 7.04 -6.78
N ASN A 361 27.76 7.71 -6.46
CA ASN A 361 27.71 9.10 -6.03
C ASN A 361 27.29 9.24 -4.56
N GLY A 362 27.72 8.31 -3.70
CA GLY A 362 27.42 8.38 -2.26
C GLY A 362 27.94 9.65 -1.58
N GLU A 363 28.98 10.28 -2.13
CA GLU A 363 29.46 11.60 -1.69
C GLU A 363 28.43 12.73 -1.92
N ASP A 364 27.58 12.66 -2.96
CA ASP A 364 26.51 13.66 -3.12
C ASP A 364 25.44 13.48 -2.03
N VAL A 365 25.16 12.24 -1.62
CA VAL A 365 24.24 11.93 -0.51
C VAL A 365 24.85 12.36 0.82
N ALA A 366 26.16 12.19 1.00
CA ALA A 366 26.88 12.65 2.19
C ALA A 366 26.97 14.18 2.27
N GLN A 367 27.27 14.85 1.15
CA GLN A 367 27.23 16.31 1.00
C GLN A 367 25.83 16.82 1.34
N TRP A 368 24.79 16.21 0.74
CA TRP A 368 23.39 16.55 1.02
C TRP A 368 23.10 16.43 2.51
N LEU A 369 23.45 15.32 3.17
CA LEU A 369 23.12 15.05 4.57
C LEU A 369 24.04 15.75 5.59
N HIS A 370 25.13 16.39 5.14
CA HIS A 370 26.23 16.88 5.98
C HIS A 370 26.80 15.74 6.86
N ALA A 371 27.15 14.65 6.21
CA ALA A 371 27.48 13.38 6.83
C ALA A 371 28.86 12.87 6.44
N LYS A 372 29.46 12.03 7.28
CA LYS A 372 30.66 11.26 6.95
C LYS A 372 30.28 10.07 6.08
N TYR A 373 30.94 9.92 4.93
CA TYR A 373 30.72 8.80 4.02
C TYR A 373 31.64 7.61 4.32
N PHE A 374 31.09 6.40 4.19
CA PHE A 374 31.84 5.15 4.17
C PHE A 374 31.39 4.31 2.97
N ALA A 375 32.31 4.06 2.04
CA ALA A 375 32.09 3.23 0.85
C ALA A 375 32.78 1.88 1.02
N PHE A 376 32.08 0.79 0.70
CA PHE A 376 32.59 -0.57 0.66
C PHE A 376 32.11 -1.26 -0.61
N ASP A 377 33.03 -1.89 -1.34
CA ASP A 377 32.76 -2.67 -2.55
C ASP A 377 32.33 -4.12 -2.25
N GLU A 378 32.14 -4.93 -3.30
CA GLU A 378 31.78 -6.36 -3.17
C GLU A 378 32.88 -7.23 -2.51
N THR A 379 34.13 -6.77 -2.39
CA THR A 379 35.21 -7.51 -1.69
C THR A 379 35.01 -7.54 -0.17
N TYR A 380 34.17 -6.66 0.38
CA TYR A 380 33.79 -6.65 1.79
C TYR A 380 32.63 -7.60 2.11
N ARG A 381 32.07 -8.28 1.10
CA ARG A 381 30.94 -9.20 1.26
C ARG A 381 31.34 -10.46 2.03
N SER A 382 30.70 -10.71 3.17
CA SER A 382 30.99 -11.86 4.05
C SER A 382 30.82 -13.25 3.41
N VAL A 383 30.08 -13.33 2.29
CA VAL A 383 29.93 -14.53 1.45
C VAL A 383 29.98 -14.06 0.00
N PRO A 384 31.08 -14.29 -0.75
CA PRO A 384 31.20 -13.88 -2.15
C PRO A 384 30.13 -14.54 -3.03
N ILE A 385 29.68 -13.84 -4.08
CA ILE A 385 28.73 -14.38 -5.05
C ILE A 385 29.42 -14.69 -6.38
N ARG A 386 29.34 -15.95 -6.77
CA ARG A 386 29.68 -16.40 -8.11
C ARG A 386 28.53 -16.08 -9.08
N ARG A 387 28.71 -15.05 -9.91
CA ARG A 387 27.80 -14.72 -11.03
C ARG A 387 28.04 -15.66 -12.21
N VAL A 388 26.96 -16.12 -12.85
CA VAL A 388 26.99 -16.92 -14.08
C VAL A 388 25.91 -16.44 -15.02
N VAL A 389 26.25 -16.16 -16.28
CA VAL A 389 25.28 -15.77 -17.31
C VAL A 389 25.14 -16.89 -18.33
N ILE A 390 23.90 -17.23 -18.67
CA ILE A 390 23.59 -18.27 -19.64
C ILE A 390 22.70 -17.67 -20.73
N GLY A 391 23.27 -17.57 -21.93
CA GLY A 391 22.54 -17.20 -23.14
C GLY A 391 21.71 -18.36 -23.66
N TYR A 392 20.55 -18.05 -24.21
CA TYR A 392 19.74 -18.95 -25.02
C TYR A 392 19.33 -18.28 -26.34
N PRO A 393 19.14 -19.06 -27.42
CA PRO A 393 18.82 -18.51 -28.73
C PRO A 393 17.41 -17.91 -28.72
N ASN A 394 17.28 -16.64 -29.13
CA ASN A 394 16.01 -15.91 -29.10
C ASN A 394 15.11 -16.27 -30.31
N GLN A 395 14.58 -17.49 -30.31
CA GLN A 395 13.67 -18.00 -31.34
C GLN A 395 12.28 -17.30 -31.34
N SER A 396 12.06 -16.33 -30.44
CA SER A 396 10.75 -15.70 -30.19
C SER A 396 10.43 -14.52 -31.09
N ARG A 397 11.23 -14.26 -32.14
CA ARG A 397 11.09 -13.11 -33.06
C ARG A 397 10.94 -11.77 -32.31
N GLY A 398 11.75 -11.57 -31.27
CA GLY A 398 11.73 -10.37 -30.43
C GLY A 398 10.60 -10.29 -29.40
N ASN A 399 9.71 -11.28 -29.27
CA ASN A 399 8.65 -11.26 -28.26
C ASN A 399 9.17 -11.73 -26.87
N PRO A 400 9.28 -10.84 -25.85
CA PRO A 400 9.90 -11.20 -24.57
C PRO A 400 9.09 -12.22 -23.77
N PHE A 401 7.76 -12.21 -23.90
CA PHE A 401 6.86 -13.14 -23.19
C PHE A 401 7.07 -14.59 -23.63
N LEU A 402 7.24 -14.82 -24.93
CA LEU A 402 7.50 -16.14 -25.48
C LEU A 402 8.91 -16.63 -25.10
N PHE A 403 9.89 -15.72 -25.06
CA PHE A 403 11.24 -16.03 -24.61
C PHE A 403 11.27 -16.43 -23.13
N GLU A 404 10.64 -15.66 -22.25
CA GLU A 404 10.54 -16.03 -20.83
C GLU A 404 9.83 -17.38 -20.63
N LYS A 405 8.78 -17.66 -21.41
CA LYS A 405 8.09 -18.96 -21.38
C LYS A 405 9.01 -20.12 -21.81
N TYR A 406 9.88 -19.90 -22.82
CA TYR A 406 10.87 -20.89 -23.25
C TYR A 406 11.90 -21.20 -22.14
N LEU A 407 12.31 -20.18 -21.36
CA LEU A 407 13.26 -20.38 -20.25
C LEU A 407 12.74 -21.33 -19.16
N ASN A 408 11.43 -21.51 -18.99
CA ASN A 408 10.88 -22.47 -18.02
C ASN A 408 11.44 -23.89 -18.21
N TYR A 409 11.68 -24.32 -19.46
CA TYR A 409 12.22 -25.65 -19.80
C TYR A 409 13.73 -25.77 -19.53
N LYS A 410 14.40 -24.70 -19.09
CA LYS A 410 15.85 -24.65 -18.81
C LYS A 410 16.16 -24.63 -17.32
N VAL A 411 15.30 -24.01 -16.51
CA VAL A 411 15.49 -23.82 -15.06
C VAL A 411 15.81 -25.13 -14.34
N PHE A 412 15.11 -26.23 -14.64
CA PHE A 412 15.36 -27.53 -13.99
C PHE A 412 16.83 -27.98 -14.12
N GLY A 413 17.41 -27.89 -15.33
CA GLY A 413 18.81 -28.26 -15.58
C GLY A 413 19.80 -27.32 -14.90
N VAL A 414 19.47 -26.03 -14.77
CA VAL A 414 20.25 -25.04 -14.01
C VAL A 414 20.29 -25.39 -12.53
N ILE A 415 19.13 -25.75 -11.94
CA ILE A 415 19.04 -26.17 -10.54
C ILE A 415 19.90 -27.41 -10.29
N GLN A 416 19.75 -28.47 -11.09
CA GLN A 416 20.54 -29.69 -10.92
C GLN A 416 22.06 -29.47 -11.05
N ARG A 417 22.48 -28.52 -11.91
CA ARG A 417 23.90 -28.21 -12.13
C ARG A 417 24.53 -27.39 -10.99
N TYR A 418 23.85 -26.37 -10.49
CA TYR A 418 24.46 -25.41 -9.55
C TYR A 418 24.01 -25.59 -8.10
N SER A 419 22.81 -26.09 -7.85
CA SER A 419 22.30 -26.32 -6.50
C SER A 419 21.46 -27.59 -6.42
N PRO A 420 22.09 -28.78 -6.54
CA PRO A 420 21.38 -30.03 -6.42
C PRO A 420 20.65 -30.09 -5.07
N ASN A 421 21.34 -29.93 -3.94
CA ASN A 421 20.80 -30.23 -2.61
C ASN A 421 20.59 -28.98 -1.70
N ARG A 422 20.80 -27.75 -2.21
CA ARG A 422 20.71 -26.52 -1.39
C ARG A 422 19.53 -25.63 -1.82
N PRO A 423 19.01 -24.75 -0.94
CA PRO A 423 17.88 -23.88 -1.24
C PRO A 423 18.07 -22.98 -2.47
N VAL A 424 17.00 -22.84 -3.25
CA VAL A 424 16.97 -22.13 -4.54
C VAL A 424 15.82 -21.13 -4.58
N MET A 425 16.12 -19.92 -5.06
CA MET A 425 15.14 -18.89 -5.37
C MET A 425 15.15 -18.58 -6.86
N VAL A 426 13.99 -18.66 -7.52
CA VAL A 426 13.87 -18.35 -8.96
C VAL A 426 12.97 -17.14 -9.16
N PHE A 427 13.57 -16.02 -9.57
CA PHE A 427 12.85 -14.80 -9.94
C PHE A 427 12.23 -14.94 -11.34
N SER A 428 10.93 -14.66 -11.48
CA SER A 428 10.20 -14.56 -12.75
C SER A 428 9.47 -13.21 -12.84
N SER A 429 9.18 -12.74 -14.06
CA SER A 429 8.65 -11.38 -14.28
C SER A 429 7.23 -11.18 -13.75
N THR A 430 6.42 -12.24 -13.67
CA THR A 430 5.00 -12.17 -13.32
C THR A 430 4.54 -13.34 -12.45
N ARG A 431 3.45 -13.14 -11.69
CA ARG A 431 2.76 -14.21 -10.93
C ARG A 431 2.41 -15.41 -11.82
N LYS A 432 1.91 -15.17 -13.04
CA LYS A 432 1.60 -16.24 -14.01
C LYS A 432 2.87 -16.95 -14.49
N GLY A 433 3.98 -16.24 -14.62
CA GLY A 433 5.32 -16.81 -14.84
C GLY A 433 5.75 -17.77 -13.73
N CYS A 434 5.61 -17.38 -12.45
CA CYS A 434 5.91 -18.25 -11.30
C CYS A 434 5.06 -19.52 -11.28
N ILE A 435 3.75 -19.39 -11.47
CA ILE A 435 2.80 -20.53 -11.52
C ILE A 435 3.13 -21.47 -12.69
N SER A 436 3.43 -20.91 -13.88
CA SER A 436 3.83 -21.70 -15.04
C SER A 436 5.16 -22.42 -14.82
N LEU A 437 6.11 -21.80 -14.10
CA LEU A 437 7.39 -22.40 -13.77
C LEU A 437 7.24 -23.53 -12.74
N ALA A 438 6.49 -23.33 -11.65
CA ALA A 438 6.26 -24.35 -10.63
C ALA A 438 5.61 -25.61 -11.23
N ASN A 439 4.60 -25.43 -12.09
CA ASN A 439 3.99 -26.53 -12.85
C ASN A 439 4.98 -27.22 -13.80
N GLN A 440 5.86 -26.47 -14.47
CA GLN A 440 6.89 -27.05 -15.35
C GLN A 440 7.91 -27.87 -14.55
N LEU A 441 8.38 -27.36 -13.40
CA LEU A 441 9.31 -28.06 -12.51
C LEU A 441 8.71 -29.37 -11.97
N VAL A 442 7.42 -29.41 -11.60
CA VAL A 442 6.75 -30.66 -11.21
C VAL A 442 6.71 -31.67 -12.37
N GLN A 443 6.46 -31.22 -13.60
CA GLN A 443 6.53 -32.11 -14.77
C GLN A 443 7.94 -32.64 -15.01
N ASP A 444 8.97 -31.80 -14.84
CA ASP A 444 10.36 -32.21 -15.07
C ASP A 444 10.87 -33.15 -13.97
N CYS A 445 10.51 -32.95 -12.69
CA CYS A 445 10.72 -33.94 -11.63
C CYS A 445 10.16 -35.32 -11.98
N ARG A 446 8.93 -35.37 -12.54
CA ARG A 446 8.29 -36.62 -12.98
C ARG A 446 8.99 -37.26 -14.17
N ARG A 447 9.43 -36.46 -15.17
CA ARG A 447 10.18 -36.93 -16.35
C ARG A 447 11.58 -37.45 -16.01
N SER A 448 12.26 -36.80 -15.06
CA SER A 448 13.63 -37.12 -14.64
C SER A 448 13.72 -38.31 -13.68
N GLY A 449 12.60 -38.95 -13.32
CA GLY A 449 12.60 -40.10 -12.41
C GLY A 449 12.88 -39.76 -10.94
N MET A 450 12.75 -38.49 -10.52
CA MET A 450 12.93 -38.06 -9.11
C MET A 450 11.78 -38.51 -8.17
N GLY A 451 11.01 -39.52 -8.58
CA GLY A 451 9.90 -40.11 -7.83
C GLY A 451 8.76 -39.14 -7.51
N ASN A 452 7.90 -39.56 -6.59
CA ASN A 452 6.76 -38.77 -6.11
C ASN A 452 7.15 -37.60 -5.20
N TYR A 453 8.43 -37.48 -4.83
CA TYR A 453 8.93 -36.53 -3.83
C TYR A 453 9.70 -35.35 -4.45
N GLY A 454 10.11 -35.44 -5.72
CA GLY A 454 10.79 -34.35 -6.43
C GLY A 454 12.02 -33.83 -5.67
N PHE A 455 12.05 -32.51 -5.42
CA PHE A 455 13.14 -31.85 -4.71
C PHE A 455 13.19 -32.16 -3.20
N LEU A 456 12.14 -32.73 -2.59
CA LEU A 456 12.20 -33.18 -1.19
C LEU A 456 13.20 -34.33 -1.00
N ARG A 457 13.45 -35.15 -2.03
CA ARG A 457 14.34 -36.33 -2.05
C ARG A 457 14.12 -37.45 -1.02
N SER A 458 13.45 -37.21 0.11
CA SER A 458 13.23 -38.18 1.17
C SER A 458 11.78 -38.17 1.68
N ARG A 459 11.33 -39.32 2.19
CA ARG A 459 10.02 -39.46 2.83
C ARG A 459 9.94 -38.69 4.17
N ALA A 460 11.07 -38.53 4.86
CA ALA A 460 11.15 -37.78 6.11
C ALA A 460 10.87 -36.27 5.89
N LEU A 461 11.45 -35.68 4.85
CA LEU A 461 11.19 -34.28 4.49
C LEU A 461 9.72 -34.08 4.09
N LEU A 462 9.10 -35.03 3.36
CA LEU A 462 7.65 -34.99 3.12
C LEU A 462 6.84 -35.05 4.43
N GLN A 463 7.21 -35.91 5.39
CA GLN A 463 6.55 -35.96 6.69
C GLN A 463 6.67 -34.65 7.48
N GLY A 464 7.77 -33.90 7.32
CA GLY A 464 7.89 -32.54 7.89
C GLY A 464 6.99 -31.50 7.21
N VAL A 465 6.70 -31.65 5.91
CA VAL A 465 5.84 -30.72 5.15
C VAL A 465 4.34 -31.01 5.33
N LEU A 466 3.94 -32.28 5.41
CA LEU A 466 2.52 -32.71 5.47
C LEU A 466 1.66 -31.98 6.52
N PRO A 467 2.11 -31.74 7.78
CA PRO A 467 1.31 -31.01 8.78
C PRO A 467 0.94 -29.58 8.36
N HIS A 468 1.79 -28.94 7.55
CA HIS A 468 1.59 -27.58 7.09
C HIS A 468 0.68 -27.51 5.85
N ILE A 469 0.59 -28.57 5.04
CA ILE A 469 -0.28 -28.61 3.84
C ILE A 469 -1.76 -28.39 4.20
N GLY A 470 -2.21 -28.86 5.37
CA GLY A 470 -3.59 -28.64 5.84
C GLY A 470 -3.91 -27.19 6.23
N GLN A 471 -2.90 -26.33 6.40
CA GLN A 471 -3.05 -24.91 6.73
C GLN A 471 -3.14 -24.02 5.49
N VAL A 472 -2.76 -24.55 4.32
CA VAL A 472 -2.65 -23.80 3.06
C VAL A 472 -3.99 -23.73 2.33
N GLN A 473 -4.40 -22.52 1.96
CA GLN A 473 -5.65 -22.26 1.25
C GLN A 473 -5.53 -22.61 -0.24
N ASP A 474 -4.47 -22.15 -0.91
CA ASP A 474 -4.26 -22.38 -2.34
C ASP A 474 -4.08 -23.87 -2.68
N GLY A 475 -4.97 -24.40 -3.53
CA GLY A 475 -4.97 -25.81 -3.93
C GLY A 475 -3.77 -26.23 -4.78
N ALA A 476 -3.22 -25.33 -5.59
CA ALA A 476 -2.05 -25.64 -6.42
C ALA A 476 -0.77 -25.63 -5.58
N LEU A 477 -0.66 -24.70 -4.61
CA LEU A 477 0.44 -24.67 -3.65
C LEU A 477 0.51 -25.95 -2.81
N ARG A 478 -0.63 -26.49 -2.37
CA ARG A 478 -0.71 -27.80 -1.69
C ARG A 478 -0.13 -28.95 -2.51
N GLU A 479 -0.26 -28.93 -3.84
CA GLU A 479 0.35 -29.93 -4.71
C GLU A 479 1.84 -29.68 -4.95
N TRP A 480 2.28 -28.43 -5.16
CA TRP A 480 3.70 -28.12 -5.37
C TRP A 480 4.56 -28.45 -4.14
N LEU A 481 4.05 -28.20 -2.93
CA LEU A 481 4.76 -28.47 -1.68
C LEU A 481 5.15 -29.95 -1.53
N LYS A 482 4.36 -30.89 -2.04
CA LYS A 482 4.67 -32.33 -2.06
C LYS A 482 5.89 -32.70 -2.91
N PHE A 483 6.32 -31.82 -3.81
CA PHE A 483 7.51 -31.95 -4.65
C PHE A 483 8.67 -31.05 -4.18
N GLY A 484 8.55 -30.36 -3.04
CA GLY A 484 9.57 -29.45 -2.51
C GLY A 484 9.65 -28.12 -3.25
N ILE A 485 8.55 -27.73 -3.91
CA ILE A 485 8.42 -26.51 -4.71
C ILE A 485 7.35 -25.64 -4.06
N ALA A 486 7.58 -24.33 -3.99
CA ALA A 486 6.58 -23.35 -3.62
C ALA A 486 6.61 -22.14 -4.56
N ILE A 487 5.58 -21.30 -4.47
CA ILE A 487 5.64 -19.94 -5.01
C ILE A 487 5.57 -18.94 -3.86
N HIS A 488 6.18 -17.77 -4.03
CA HIS A 488 5.97 -16.62 -3.14
C HIS A 488 5.73 -15.38 -3.99
N THR A 489 4.50 -14.88 -3.97
CA THR A 489 4.09 -13.67 -4.72
C THR A 489 3.06 -12.91 -3.90
N ALA A 490 2.88 -11.62 -4.20
CA ALA A 490 1.81 -10.80 -3.59
C ALA A 490 0.39 -11.37 -3.81
N GLY A 491 0.23 -12.36 -4.70
CA GLY A 491 -1.05 -13.02 -4.98
C GLY A 491 -1.43 -14.18 -4.07
N LEU A 492 -0.58 -14.57 -3.11
CA LEU A 492 -0.91 -15.55 -2.07
C LEU A 492 -1.43 -14.84 -0.81
N SER A 493 -2.30 -15.53 -0.07
CA SER A 493 -2.77 -15.08 1.25
C SER A 493 -1.59 -14.86 2.21
N ALA A 494 -1.77 -14.02 3.23
CA ALA A 494 -0.73 -13.78 4.23
C ALA A 494 -0.36 -15.07 5.00
N GLY A 495 -1.35 -15.93 5.27
CA GLY A 495 -1.14 -17.25 5.88
C GLY A 495 -0.31 -18.19 4.99
N ASP A 496 -0.68 -18.32 3.71
CA ASP A 496 0.04 -19.18 2.77
C ASP A 496 1.50 -18.71 2.59
N ARG A 497 1.75 -17.39 2.55
CA ARG A 497 3.12 -16.83 2.52
C ARG A 497 3.91 -17.17 3.79
N ALA A 498 3.32 -17.00 4.97
CA ALA A 498 3.98 -17.34 6.23
C ALA A 498 4.33 -18.84 6.34
N VAL A 499 3.48 -19.73 5.81
CA VAL A 499 3.78 -21.17 5.71
C VAL A 499 4.96 -21.42 4.77
N VAL A 500 4.97 -20.83 3.57
CA VAL A 500 6.08 -20.97 2.61
C VAL A 500 7.40 -20.47 3.19
N GLU A 501 7.41 -19.29 3.83
CA GLU A 501 8.58 -18.72 4.48
C GLU A 501 9.10 -19.61 5.63
N THR A 502 8.18 -20.19 6.43
CA THR A 502 8.53 -21.11 7.53
C THR A 502 9.15 -22.40 7.00
N LEU A 503 8.55 -23.02 5.98
CA LEU A 503 9.06 -24.24 5.37
C LEU A 503 10.40 -24.03 4.68
N PHE A 504 10.61 -22.89 4.04
CA PHE A 504 11.87 -22.54 3.39
C PHE A 504 12.98 -22.21 4.40
N LYS A 505 12.67 -21.48 5.49
CA LYS A 505 13.60 -21.23 6.61
C LYS A 505 14.05 -22.51 7.31
N ARG A 506 13.22 -23.55 7.32
CA ARG A 506 13.51 -24.90 7.85
C ARG A 506 14.13 -25.85 6.81
N GLU A 507 14.44 -25.36 5.60
CA GLU A 507 14.97 -26.14 4.47
C GLU A 507 14.10 -27.35 4.04
N LEU A 508 12.83 -27.37 4.44
CA LEU A 508 11.83 -28.38 4.06
C LEU A 508 11.29 -28.18 2.64
N VAL A 509 11.41 -26.97 2.09
CA VAL A 509 11.12 -26.64 0.69
C VAL A 509 12.43 -26.19 0.04
N GLN A 510 12.83 -26.85 -1.06
CA GLN A 510 14.09 -26.52 -1.71
C GLN A 510 13.94 -25.36 -2.72
N VAL A 511 12.84 -25.29 -3.46
CA VAL A 511 12.70 -24.34 -4.59
C VAL A 511 11.52 -23.38 -4.38
N VAL A 512 11.79 -22.09 -4.33
CA VAL A 512 10.77 -21.03 -4.30
C VAL A 512 10.80 -20.23 -5.61
N CYS A 513 9.68 -20.24 -6.34
CA CYS A 513 9.48 -19.39 -7.52
C CYS A 513 8.83 -18.08 -7.08
N THR A 514 9.47 -16.93 -7.31
CA THR A 514 9.02 -15.64 -6.77
C THR A 514 9.04 -14.52 -7.80
N THR A 515 8.25 -13.48 -7.54
CA THR A 515 8.33 -12.20 -8.24
C THR A 515 9.41 -11.31 -7.63
N SER A 516 9.77 -10.24 -8.34
CA SER A 516 10.75 -9.24 -7.88
C SER A 516 10.46 -8.67 -6.47
N THR A 517 9.21 -8.71 -6.02
CA THR A 517 8.76 -8.34 -4.67
C THR A 517 9.55 -8.94 -3.51
N LEU A 518 10.19 -10.11 -3.67
CA LEU A 518 10.97 -10.75 -2.59
C LEU A 518 12.48 -10.42 -2.65
N ALA A 519 12.92 -9.66 -3.66
CA ALA A 519 14.27 -9.11 -3.69
C ALA A 519 14.50 -8.09 -2.54
N LEU A 520 13.42 -7.50 -1.99
CA LEU A 520 13.43 -6.57 -0.86
C LEU A 520 12.63 -7.14 0.33
N GLY A 521 13.22 -7.16 1.54
CA GLY A 521 12.61 -7.74 2.75
C GLY A 521 12.63 -9.28 2.84
N VAL A 522 12.41 -9.80 4.04
CA VAL A 522 12.45 -11.22 4.45
C VAL A 522 13.83 -11.88 4.30
N ASN A 523 14.49 -12.13 5.43
CA ASN A 523 15.72 -12.93 5.49
C ASN A 523 15.41 -14.43 5.30
N LEU A 524 15.63 -14.94 4.08
CA LEU A 524 15.46 -16.35 3.70
C LEU A 524 16.81 -17.00 3.35
N PRO A 525 17.08 -18.26 3.74
CA PRO A 525 18.30 -18.96 3.38
C PRO A 525 18.28 -19.36 1.90
N VAL A 526 19.07 -18.69 1.06
CA VAL A 526 19.18 -19.02 -0.38
C VAL A 526 20.65 -19.25 -0.72
N TYR A 527 20.96 -20.40 -1.31
CA TYR A 527 22.29 -20.64 -1.88
C TYR A 527 22.36 -20.21 -3.35
N LEU A 528 21.36 -20.62 -4.15
CA LEU A 528 21.27 -20.32 -5.58
C LEU A 528 20.11 -19.36 -5.87
N VAL A 529 20.43 -18.23 -6.48
CA VAL A 529 19.47 -17.34 -7.15
C VAL A 529 19.47 -17.63 -8.65
N VAL A 530 18.30 -17.76 -9.25
CA VAL A 530 18.13 -17.82 -10.71
C VAL A 530 17.24 -16.67 -11.17
N ILE A 531 17.76 -15.82 -12.06
CA ILE A 531 17.03 -14.70 -12.66
C ILE A 531 16.55 -15.15 -14.04
N LYS A 532 15.25 -15.45 -14.15
CA LYS A 532 14.66 -16.08 -15.33
C LYS A 532 14.17 -15.03 -16.33
N GLY A 533 15.09 -14.53 -17.15
CA GLY A 533 14.85 -13.46 -18.12
C GLY A 533 15.29 -12.09 -17.58
N THR A 534 15.73 -11.23 -18.49
CA THR A 534 16.29 -9.89 -18.22
C THR A 534 15.33 -8.75 -18.56
N VAL A 535 14.12 -9.08 -19.01
CA VAL A 535 13.06 -8.15 -19.46
C VAL A 535 11.78 -8.45 -18.69
N GLN A 536 11.09 -7.40 -18.25
CA GLN A 536 9.86 -7.46 -17.45
C GLN A 536 8.78 -6.51 -17.98
N TRP A 537 7.51 -6.84 -17.72
CA TRP A 537 6.40 -5.97 -18.08
C TRP A 537 6.14 -4.93 -16.99
N ARG A 538 6.26 -3.63 -17.30
CA ARG A 538 6.09 -2.53 -16.33
C ARG A 538 4.67 -2.00 -16.22
N GLY A 539 3.76 -2.38 -17.13
CA GLY A 539 2.38 -1.89 -17.11
C GLY A 539 2.26 -0.43 -17.58
N GLY A 540 1.12 0.20 -17.29
CA GLY A 540 0.92 1.65 -17.52
C GLY A 540 1.15 2.17 -18.94
N GLY A 541 1.06 1.31 -19.97
CA GLY A 541 1.41 1.68 -21.35
C GLY A 541 2.90 1.65 -21.69
N ARG A 542 3.81 1.55 -20.70
CA ARG A 542 5.27 1.51 -20.91
C ARG A 542 5.80 0.23 -21.57
N GLY A 543 5.05 -0.86 -21.46
CA GLY A 543 5.35 -2.10 -22.17
C GLY A 543 6.35 -3.02 -21.46
N TYR A 544 7.23 -3.65 -22.24
CA TYR A 544 8.34 -4.47 -21.77
C TYR A 544 9.60 -3.61 -21.67
N GLU A 545 10.19 -3.55 -20.47
CA GLU A 545 11.44 -2.85 -20.19
C GLU A 545 12.46 -3.84 -19.59
N GLU A 546 13.75 -3.52 -19.68
CA GLU A 546 14.77 -4.32 -18.99
C GLU A 546 14.64 -4.21 -17.45
N ILE A 547 15.13 -5.23 -16.75
CA ILE A 547 15.27 -5.18 -15.29
C ILE A 547 16.41 -4.19 -14.99
N SER A 548 16.15 -3.19 -14.15
CA SER A 548 17.15 -2.20 -13.76
C SER A 548 18.29 -2.85 -12.95
N ASP A 549 19.51 -2.38 -13.15
CA ASP A 549 20.72 -2.94 -12.52
C ASP A 549 20.60 -2.96 -10.99
N THR A 550 20.04 -1.90 -10.37
CA THR A 550 19.71 -1.87 -8.94
C THR A 550 18.84 -3.05 -8.51
N MET A 551 17.79 -3.37 -9.26
CA MET A 551 16.87 -4.45 -8.92
C MET A 551 17.50 -5.83 -9.19
N LEU A 552 18.32 -5.92 -10.24
CA LEU A 552 19.12 -7.10 -10.54
C LEU A 552 20.08 -7.41 -9.38
N GLN A 553 20.77 -6.40 -8.85
CA GLN A 553 21.68 -6.56 -7.70
C GLN A 553 20.94 -6.94 -6.42
N GLN A 554 19.73 -6.41 -6.17
CA GLN A 554 18.92 -6.83 -5.02
C GLN A 554 18.43 -8.29 -5.14
N MET A 555 18.17 -8.79 -6.36
CA MET A 555 17.91 -10.22 -6.59
C MET A 555 19.17 -11.06 -6.36
N ILE A 556 20.29 -10.69 -6.99
CA ILE A 556 21.59 -11.37 -6.87
C ILE A 556 22.01 -11.46 -5.40
N GLY A 557 21.91 -10.34 -4.66
CA GLY A 557 22.33 -10.20 -3.27
C GLY A 557 21.58 -11.08 -2.26
N ARG A 558 20.60 -11.88 -2.69
CA ARG A 558 19.99 -12.95 -1.88
C ARG A 558 20.80 -14.25 -1.88
N ALA A 559 21.71 -14.45 -2.83
CA ALA A 559 22.54 -15.64 -2.87
C ALA A 559 23.62 -15.61 -1.77
N GLY A 560 23.75 -16.72 -1.05
CA GLY A 560 24.75 -16.94 0.00
C GLY A 560 24.31 -16.42 1.37
N ARG A 561 24.30 -17.31 2.37
CA ARG A 561 23.97 -16.98 3.77
C ARG A 561 25.22 -17.08 4.66
N VAL A 562 25.53 -15.99 5.35
CA VAL A 562 26.62 -15.91 6.35
C VAL A 562 26.46 -17.00 7.41
N GLY A 563 27.52 -17.76 7.67
CA GLY A 563 27.53 -18.88 8.63
C GLY A 563 27.01 -20.22 8.09
N TYR A 564 26.45 -20.26 6.87
CA TYR A 564 25.94 -21.49 6.24
C TYR A 564 26.57 -21.79 4.88
N ASN A 565 27.09 -20.77 4.19
CA ASN A 565 27.69 -20.92 2.86
C ASN A 565 29.04 -20.20 2.78
N GLU A 566 29.96 -20.77 2.01
CA GLU A 566 31.26 -20.17 1.67
C GLU A 566 31.17 -19.28 0.43
N GLU A 567 30.28 -19.63 -0.50
CA GLU A 567 29.90 -18.83 -1.67
C GLU A 567 28.37 -18.82 -1.84
N GLY A 568 27.83 -17.80 -2.49
CA GLY A 568 26.50 -17.82 -3.11
C GLY A 568 26.63 -17.96 -4.63
N VAL A 569 25.61 -18.47 -5.31
CA VAL A 569 25.60 -18.54 -6.78
C VAL A 569 24.41 -17.78 -7.34
N ALA A 570 24.64 -16.92 -8.33
CA ALA A 570 23.59 -16.20 -9.05
C ALA A 570 23.66 -16.51 -10.56
N VAL A 571 22.62 -17.13 -11.09
CA VAL A 571 22.53 -17.50 -12.52
C VAL A 571 21.52 -16.61 -13.24
N ILE A 572 21.97 -15.85 -14.23
CA ILE A 572 21.13 -15.01 -15.09
C ILE A 572 20.84 -15.75 -16.39
N LEU A 573 19.56 -15.96 -16.72
CA LEU A 573 19.13 -16.57 -17.97
C LEU A 573 18.66 -15.46 -18.92
N THR A 574 19.33 -15.30 -20.06
CA THR A 574 19.10 -14.18 -21.00
C THR A 574 19.26 -14.62 -22.46
N SER A 575 19.06 -13.73 -23.43
CA SER A 575 19.35 -14.04 -24.84
C SER A 575 20.86 -14.08 -25.10
N GLU A 576 21.31 -14.86 -26.08
CA GLU A 576 22.73 -14.92 -26.49
C GLU A 576 23.32 -13.53 -26.77
N GLU A 577 22.54 -12.65 -27.42
CA GLU A 577 22.87 -11.24 -27.69
C GLU A 577 23.19 -10.42 -26.42
N GLN A 578 22.51 -10.70 -25.31
CA GLN A 578 22.64 -9.95 -24.05
C GLN A 578 23.68 -10.54 -23.09
N VAL A 579 24.30 -11.69 -23.42
CA VAL A 579 25.28 -12.34 -22.53
C VAL A 579 26.44 -11.42 -22.19
N ALA A 580 27.00 -10.71 -23.17
CA ALA A 580 28.12 -9.80 -22.96
C ALA A 580 27.79 -8.71 -21.93
N LYS A 581 26.65 -8.01 -22.11
CA LYS A 581 26.15 -6.98 -21.18
C LYS A 581 26.10 -7.48 -19.74
N TYR A 582 25.50 -8.65 -19.52
CA TYR A 582 25.33 -9.17 -18.16
C TYR A 582 26.56 -9.93 -17.63
N SER A 583 27.56 -10.25 -18.45
CA SER A 583 28.80 -10.92 -18.02
C SER A 583 29.88 -9.94 -17.59
N PHE A 584 30.00 -8.81 -18.30
CA PHE A 584 30.99 -7.76 -18.01
C PHE A 584 30.45 -6.63 -17.12
N SER A 585 29.18 -6.68 -16.70
CA SER A 585 28.57 -5.74 -15.74
C SER A 585 29.04 -6.03 -14.30
N GLU A 586 30.35 -5.97 -14.11
CA GLU A 586 30.92 -5.40 -12.89
C GLU A 586 30.79 -3.87 -13.05
N GLU A 587 30.17 -3.22 -12.07
CA GLU A 587 30.15 -1.75 -11.91
C GLU A 587 29.46 -0.87 -12.98
N THR A 588 28.35 -1.31 -13.60
CA THR A 588 27.31 -0.34 -14.01
C THR A 588 26.55 0.17 -12.77
N GLN A 589 27.26 0.89 -11.90
CA GLN A 589 26.66 1.57 -10.76
C GLN A 589 25.84 2.76 -11.28
N VAL A 590 24.52 2.65 -11.23
CA VAL A 590 23.60 3.72 -11.64
C VAL A 590 23.71 4.88 -10.66
N VAL A 591 24.03 6.07 -11.17
CA VAL A 591 24.03 7.32 -10.41
C VAL A 591 22.64 7.55 -9.82
N VAL A 592 22.58 7.81 -8.51
CA VAL A 592 21.33 8.09 -7.81
C VAL A 592 20.96 9.55 -8.07
N GLU A 593 19.88 9.72 -8.84
CA GLU A 593 19.23 11.00 -9.11
C GLU A 593 18.05 11.23 -8.15
N SER A 594 17.56 12.47 -8.10
CA SER A 594 16.36 12.84 -7.35
C SER A 594 15.11 12.66 -8.21
N ASN A 595 14.05 12.14 -7.61
CA ASN A 595 12.71 12.09 -8.21
C ASN A 595 11.74 13.13 -7.62
N LEU A 596 12.25 14.18 -6.96
CA LEU A 596 11.42 15.20 -6.28
C LEU A 596 10.50 15.95 -7.24
N THR A 597 10.94 16.21 -8.47
CA THR A 597 10.18 16.95 -9.51
C THR A 597 8.84 16.31 -9.86
N ALA A 598 8.69 14.99 -9.66
CA ALA A 598 7.45 14.27 -9.92
C ALA A 598 6.32 14.55 -8.90
N SER A 599 6.65 15.16 -7.74
CA SER A 599 5.68 15.50 -6.69
C SER A 599 5.97 16.85 -6.02
N ILE A 600 6.68 17.73 -6.71
CA ILE A 600 7.18 18.99 -6.13
C ILE A 600 6.04 19.97 -5.83
N THR A 601 5.00 20.04 -6.66
CA THR A 601 3.80 20.85 -6.43
C THR A 601 3.12 20.49 -5.10
N GLU A 602 2.99 19.20 -4.81
CA GLU A 602 2.49 18.68 -3.53
C GLU A 602 3.37 19.08 -2.34
N CYS A 603 4.68 19.01 -2.51
CA CYS A 603 5.64 19.32 -1.45
C CYS A 603 5.66 20.82 -1.12
N ILE A 604 5.65 21.68 -2.15
CA ILE A 604 5.58 23.14 -2.03
C ILE A 604 4.28 23.56 -1.33
N ASN A 605 3.14 23.06 -1.81
CA ASN A 605 1.84 23.34 -1.17
C ASN A 605 1.83 22.90 0.30
N ASN A 606 2.42 21.75 0.62
CA ASN A 606 2.49 21.28 2.00
C ASN A 606 3.29 22.23 2.91
N GLU A 607 4.50 22.65 2.51
CA GLU A 607 5.32 23.56 3.34
C GLU A 607 4.69 24.96 3.49
N ILE A 608 3.99 25.42 2.44
CA ILE A 608 3.19 26.64 2.48
C ILE A 608 2.04 26.54 3.50
N VAL A 609 1.27 25.44 3.47
CA VAL A 609 0.18 25.19 4.44
C VAL A 609 0.72 25.04 5.87
N LEU A 610 1.87 24.37 6.03
CA LEU A 610 2.58 24.25 7.31
C LEU A 610 3.15 25.58 7.84
N ARG A 611 3.14 26.65 7.03
CA ARG A 611 3.77 27.96 7.32
C ARG A 611 5.29 27.88 7.54
N SER A 612 5.94 26.79 7.15
CA SER A 612 7.41 26.69 7.11
C SER A 612 7.98 27.48 5.93
N VAL A 613 7.22 27.60 4.84
CA VAL A 613 7.53 28.44 3.68
C VAL A 613 6.51 29.59 3.59
N THR A 614 6.97 30.82 3.85
CA THR A 614 6.13 32.03 3.91
C THR A 614 6.16 32.89 2.65
N ASP A 615 7.15 32.72 1.79
CA ASP A 615 7.46 33.59 0.65
C ASP A 615 8.45 32.90 -0.31
N ALA A 616 8.81 33.58 -1.40
CA ALA A 616 9.71 33.05 -2.43
C ALA A 616 11.15 32.80 -1.93
N ALA A 617 11.63 33.56 -0.95
CA ALA A 617 12.98 33.38 -0.41
C ALA A 617 13.02 32.17 0.52
N ALA A 618 12.01 32.00 1.38
CA ALA A 618 11.83 30.81 2.20
C ALA A 618 11.64 29.54 1.34
N LEU A 619 10.90 29.64 0.22
CA LEU A 619 10.72 28.54 -0.73
C LEU A 619 12.04 28.12 -1.39
N PHE A 620 12.85 29.09 -1.82
CA PHE A 620 14.16 28.80 -2.38
C PHE A 620 15.14 28.25 -1.34
N GLN A 621 15.04 28.69 -0.09
CA GLN A 621 15.82 28.13 1.02
C GLN A 621 15.40 26.69 1.37
N TRP A 622 14.10 26.35 1.27
CA TRP A 622 13.62 24.97 1.36
C TRP A 622 14.20 24.10 0.24
N MET A 623 14.15 24.59 -1.01
CA MET A 623 14.74 23.92 -2.18
C MET A 623 16.22 23.57 -1.97
N LYS A 624 17.02 24.49 -1.41
CA LYS A 624 18.44 24.25 -1.07
C LYS A 624 18.67 23.12 -0.06
N GLY A 625 17.66 22.72 0.70
CA GLY A 625 17.72 21.60 1.65
C GLY A 625 17.57 20.20 1.03
N THR A 626 17.18 20.12 -0.25
CA THR A 626 16.83 18.88 -0.98
C THR A 626 18.04 18.17 -1.58
N PHE A 627 17.89 16.89 -1.94
CA PHE A 627 18.92 16.16 -2.70
C PHE A 627 18.86 16.56 -4.18
N PHE A 628 17.67 16.87 -4.71
CA PHE A 628 17.47 17.52 -6.00
C PHE A 628 18.41 18.72 -6.21
N TYR A 629 18.53 19.63 -5.23
CA TYR A 629 19.42 20.79 -5.36
C TYR A 629 20.90 20.41 -5.50
N ILE A 630 21.37 19.36 -4.82
CA ILE A 630 22.74 18.86 -5.03
C ILE A 630 22.87 18.26 -6.44
N ARG A 631 21.91 17.44 -6.86
CA ARG A 631 21.97 16.73 -8.15
C ARG A 631 21.81 17.63 -9.36
N VAL A 632 20.97 18.67 -9.31
CA VAL A 632 20.76 19.59 -10.44
C VAL A 632 22.00 20.43 -10.75
N HIS A 633 22.83 20.76 -9.76
CA HIS A 633 24.15 21.39 -9.99
C HIS A 633 25.20 20.42 -10.53
N LYS A 634 25.04 19.10 -10.31
CA LYS A 634 25.96 18.05 -10.79
C LYS A 634 25.60 17.50 -12.17
N ASN A 635 24.31 17.43 -12.49
CA ASN A 635 23.77 16.87 -13.73
C ASN A 635 22.52 17.66 -14.19
N PRO A 636 22.66 18.95 -14.54
CA PRO A 636 21.52 19.83 -14.87
C PRO A 636 20.71 19.33 -16.07
N GLN A 637 21.37 18.72 -17.07
CA GLN A 637 20.73 18.20 -18.28
C GLN A 637 19.70 17.11 -17.99
N HIS A 638 19.90 16.28 -16.95
CA HIS A 638 18.92 15.28 -16.53
C HIS A 638 17.59 15.90 -16.06
N TYR A 639 17.64 17.13 -15.54
CA TYR A 639 16.48 17.89 -15.06
C TYR A 639 15.99 18.91 -16.10
N ASN A 640 16.34 18.72 -17.38
CA ASN A 640 16.03 19.61 -18.51
C ASN A 640 16.57 21.04 -18.39
N ILE A 641 17.63 21.26 -17.59
CA ILE A 641 18.35 22.55 -17.54
C ILE A 641 19.60 22.43 -18.39
N VAL A 642 19.70 23.26 -19.43
CA VAL A 642 20.89 23.34 -20.29
C VAL A 642 21.85 24.37 -19.67
N PRO A 643 23.08 23.99 -19.30
CA PRO A 643 24.12 24.95 -18.88
C PRO A 643 24.40 25.98 -19.96
N ASP A 644 24.72 27.21 -19.57
CA ASP A 644 25.16 28.23 -20.53
C ASP A 644 26.61 27.94 -20.92
N PRO A 645 26.90 27.54 -22.18
CA PRO A 645 28.26 27.21 -22.60
C PRO A 645 29.21 28.41 -22.61
N ALA A 646 28.72 29.65 -22.50
CA ALA A 646 29.56 30.84 -22.35
C ALA A 646 30.09 31.03 -20.92
N LEU A 647 29.49 30.39 -19.91
CA LEU A 647 29.87 30.54 -18.50
C LEU A 647 30.91 29.50 -18.07
N THR A 648 32.19 29.83 -18.23
CA THR A 648 33.31 28.96 -17.85
C THR A 648 33.57 28.88 -16.33
N ALA A 649 33.14 29.89 -15.56
CA ALA A 649 33.34 29.93 -14.11
C ALA A 649 32.25 29.14 -13.36
N VAL A 650 32.63 28.15 -12.55
CA VAL A 650 31.70 27.29 -11.78
C VAL A 650 30.70 28.11 -10.95
N ALA A 651 31.15 29.20 -10.31
CA ALA A 651 30.27 30.06 -9.53
C ALA A 651 29.22 30.81 -10.38
N ALA A 652 29.58 31.22 -11.61
CA ALA A 652 28.64 31.85 -12.55
C ALA A 652 27.64 30.81 -13.08
N GLN A 653 28.10 29.61 -13.42
CA GLN A 653 27.25 28.50 -13.84
C GLN A 653 26.27 28.07 -12.73
N HIS A 654 26.73 28.02 -11.48
CA HIS A 654 25.86 27.80 -10.32
C HIS A 654 24.83 28.93 -10.18
N ALA A 655 25.22 30.20 -10.31
CA ALA A 655 24.29 31.33 -10.24
C ALA A 655 23.22 31.31 -11.34
N PHE A 656 23.59 30.88 -12.56
CA PHE A 656 22.65 30.67 -13.68
C PHE A 656 21.63 29.56 -13.36
N ILE A 657 22.09 28.39 -12.89
CA ILE A 657 21.19 27.29 -12.46
C ILE A 657 20.28 27.78 -11.31
N ASP A 658 20.84 28.50 -10.33
CA ASP A 658 20.09 29.13 -9.23
C ASP A 658 18.97 30.06 -9.74
N ALA A 659 19.17 30.77 -10.84
CA ALA A 659 18.15 31.62 -11.45
C ALA A 659 17.04 30.80 -12.13
N GLN A 660 17.42 29.80 -12.93
CA GLN A 660 16.49 28.87 -13.58
C GLN A 660 15.63 28.10 -12.57
N LEU A 661 16.20 27.69 -11.43
CA LEU A 661 15.47 27.07 -10.34
C LEU A 661 14.42 27.99 -9.69
N ARG A 662 14.70 29.30 -9.58
CA ARG A 662 13.72 30.28 -9.07
C ARG A 662 12.56 30.48 -10.04
N GLU A 663 12.83 30.49 -11.35
CA GLU A 663 11.82 30.59 -12.39
C GLU A 663 10.89 29.37 -12.39
N MET A 664 11.46 28.16 -12.33
CA MET A 664 10.70 26.91 -12.18
C MET A 664 9.82 26.89 -10.91
N LEU A 665 10.36 27.34 -9.77
CA LEU A 665 9.58 27.49 -8.53
C LEU A 665 8.43 28.51 -8.66
N LEU A 666 8.65 29.63 -9.35
CA LEU A 666 7.61 30.61 -9.65
C LEU A 666 6.51 30.00 -10.54
N GLY A 667 6.86 29.12 -11.47
CA GLY A 667 5.91 28.32 -12.25
C GLY A 667 4.98 27.48 -11.38
N TYR A 668 5.51 26.70 -10.44
CA TYR A 668 4.68 25.91 -9.51
C TYR A 668 3.83 26.78 -8.57
N VAL A 669 4.37 27.89 -8.07
CA VAL A 669 3.59 28.87 -7.28
C VAL A 669 2.45 29.46 -8.11
N THR A 670 2.67 29.71 -9.40
CA THR A 670 1.65 30.23 -10.32
C THR A 670 0.57 29.19 -10.61
N GLN A 671 0.94 27.92 -10.81
CA GLN A 671 0.00 26.80 -10.93
C GLN A 671 -0.90 26.67 -9.69
N LEU A 672 -0.33 26.71 -8.48
CA LEU A 672 -1.08 26.67 -7.23
C LEU A 672 -2.02 27.88 -7.06
N ARG A 673 -1.64 29.07 -7.54
CA ARG A 673 -2.50 30.26 -7.54
C ARG A 673 -3.66 30.16 -8.53
N GLN A 674 -3.41 29.67 -9.75
CA GLN A 674 -4.43 29.51 -10.79
C GLN A 674 -5.52 28.51 -10.38
N ALA A 675 -5.17 27.51 -9.56
CA ALA A 675 -6.10 26.52 -9.01
C ALA A 675 -6.73 26.90 -7.65
N ASP A 676 -6.59 28.15 -7.19
CA ASP A 676 -7.01 28.64 -5.85
C ASP A 676 -6.56 27.73 -4.68
N MET A 677 -5.36 27.15 -4.79
CA MET A 677 -4.69 26.43 -3.68
C MET A 677 -3.92 27.41 -2.78
N LEU A 678 -3.52 28.55 -3.35
CA LEU A 678 -2.66 29.57 -2.75
C LEU A 678 -3.09 30.98 -3.19
N ALA A 679 -3.07 31.94 -2.27
CA ALA A 679 -3.09 33.36 -2.56
C ALA A 679 -1.75 34.02 -2.17
N VAL A 680 -1.46 35.18 -2.74
CA VAL A 680 -0.31 36.03 -2.37
C VAL A 680 -0.85 37.34 -1.83
N ASP A 681 -0.43 37.74 -0.63
CA ASP A 681 -0.88 39.00 -0.02
C ASP A 681 -0.12 40.22 -0.57
N GLY A 682 -0.53 41.42 -0.14
CA GLY A 682 0.11 42.68 -0.55
C GLY A 682 1.59 42.81 -0.12
N ALA A 683 2.06 41.98 0.82
CA ALA A 683 3.43 41.91 1.27
C ALA A 683 4.23 40.76 0.59
N GLN A 684 3.71 40.21 -0.51
CA GLN A 684 4.28 39.08 -1.26
C GLN A 684 4.40 37.76 -0.47
N ARG A 685 3.62 37.61 0.61
CA ARG A 685 3.61 36.39 1.43
C ARG A 685 2.58 35.39 0.91
N TYR A 686 2.90 34.12 1.09
CA TYR A 686 2.07 32.99 0.71
C TYR A 686 0.98 32.74 1.76
N VAL A 687 -0.27 32.79 1.31
CA VAL A 687 -1.48 32.59 2.11
C VAL A 687 -2.21 31.35 1.60
N PRO A 688 -2.17 30.21 2.31
CA PRO A 688 -2.86 29.00 1.91
C PRO A 688 -4.37 29.22 1.75
N ARG A 689 -4.96 28.66 0.71
CA ARG A 689 -6.41 28.60 0.48
C ARG A 689 -6.98 27.26 0.91
N LEU A 690 -8.31 27.15 0.93
CA LEU A 690 -9.00 25.92 1.33
C LEU A 690 -8.58 24.71 0.48
N GLY A 691 -8.43 24.87 -0.85
CA GLY A 691 -7.94 23.81 -1.72
C GLY A 691 -6.54 23.30 -1.34
N GLY A 692 -5.61 24.22 -1.06
CA GLY A 692 -4.26 23.87 -0.61
C GLY A 692 -4.27 23.13 0.74
N VAL A 693 -5.12 23.56 1.68
CA VAL A 693 -5.34 22.88 2.96
C VAL A 693 -5.94 21.49 2.77
N VAL A 694 -6.92 21.32 1.87
CA VAL A 694 -7.51 20.01 1.52
C VAL A 694 -6.45 19.07 0.95
N MET A 695 -5.71 19.52 -0.06
CA MET A 695 -4.62 18.79 -0.71
C MET A 695 -3.58 18.31 0.31
N GLN A 696 -3.22 19.20 1.25
CA GLN A 696 -2.24 18.93 2.29
C GLN A 696 -2.76 17.93 3.33
N ARG A 697 -3.93 18.21 3.93
CA ARG A 697 -4.51 17.52 5.10
C ARG A 697 -4.89 16.07 4.82
N PHE A 698 -5.23 15.77 3.56
CA PHE A 698 -5.67 14.45 3.11
C PHE A 698 -4.67 13.73 2.21
N TYR A 699 -3.45 14.26 2.03
CA TYR A 699 -2.39 13.66 1.20
C TYR A 699 -2.88 13.34 -0.22
N LEU A 700 -3.45 14.34 -0.90
CA LEU A 700 -3.94 14.22 -2.27
C LEU A 700 -2.92 14.73 -3.28
N LYS A 701 -2.93 14.13 -4.49
CA LYS A 701 -2.30 14.72 -5.67
C LYS A 701 -2.97 16.05 -6.04
N PHE A 702 -2.26 16.92 -6.76
CA PHE A 702 -2.76 18.23 -7.21
C PHE A 702 -4.10 18.13 -7.97
N ASP A 703 -4.17 17.27 -8.99
CA ASP A 703 -5.39 17.10 -9.79
C ASP A 703 -6.57 16.56 -8.96
N SER A 704 -6.30 15.72 -7.96
CA SER A 704 -7.31 15.24 -7.02
C SER A 704 -7.81 16.33 -6.08
N ALA A 705 -6.97 17.29 -5.69
CA ALA A 705 -7.42 18.46 -4.94
C ALA A 705 -8.27 19.40 -5.82
N VAL A 706 -7.87 19.63 -7.07
CA VAL A 706 -8.69 20.37 -8.06
C VAL A 706 -10.04 19.68 -8.27
N LEU A 707 -10.06 18.35 -8.34
CA LEU A 707 -11.28 17.55 -8.41
C LEU A 707 -12.18 17.75 -7.18
N VAL A 708 -11.63 17.77 -5.96
CA VAL A 708 -12.41 18.05 -4.74
C VAL A 708 -13.02 19.46 -4.78
N MET A 709 -12.27 20.48 -5.19
CA MET A 709 -12.78 21.85 -5.33
C MET A 709 -13.96 21.93 -6.33
N ASN A 710 -13.93 21.11 -7.38
CA ASN A 710 -14.94 21.07 -8.44
C ASN A 710 -16.15 20.14 -8.15
N VAL A 711 -16.32 19.66 -6.91
CA VAL A 711 -17.42 18.72 -6.55
C VAL A 711 -18.83 19.29 -6.78
N TYR A 712 -18.99 20.62 -6.81
CA TYR A 712 -20.25 21.28 -7.16
C TYR A 712 -20.75 21.03 -8.60
N SER A 713 -19.93 20.40 -9.45
CA SER A 713 -20.33 19.88 -10.76
C SER A 713 -21.16 18.58 -10.70
N CYS A 714 -21.20 17.89 -9.55
CA CYS A 714 -22.00 16.66 -9.40
C CYS A 714 -23.47 16.97 -9.12
N GLU A 715 -24.36 16.35 -9.89
CA GLU A 715 -25.81 16.52 -9.81
C GLU A 715 -26.54 15.27 -9.27
N SER A 716 -25.82 14.17 -9.01
CA SER A 716 -26.35 12.96 -8.41
C SER A 716 -25.31 12.16 -7.61
N GLU A 717 -25.76 11.24 -6.76
CA GLU A 717 -24.90 10.27 -6.04
C GLU A 717 -24.08 9.39 -7.01
N GLU A 718 -24.65 9.03 -8.17
CA GLU A 718 -23.95 8.31 -9.25
C GLU A 718 -22.79 9.14 -9.82
N GLN A 719 -23.05 10.41 -10.13
CA GLN A 719 -22.02 11.33 -10.61
C GLN A 719 -20.94 11.55 -9.55
N LEU A 720 -21.31 11.66 -8.26
CA LEU A 720 -20.35 11.75 -7.17
C LEU A 720 -19.44 10.51 -7.07
N LEU A 721 -19.99 9.30 -7.24
CA LEU A 721 -19.17 8.08 -7.29
C LEU A 721 -18.19 8.09 -8.48
N LEU A 722 -18.65 8.50 -9.67
CA LEU A 722 -17.77 8.66 -10.84
C LEU A 722 -16.72 9.76 -10.64
N HIS A 723 -17.08 10.84 -9.95
CA HIS A 723 -16.19 11.96 -9.64
C HIS A 723 -15.10 11.52 -8.67
N VAL A 724 -15.45 10.86 -7.57
CA VAL A 724 -14.47 10.24 -6.66
C VAL A 724 -13.58 9.26 -7.44
N ALA A 725 -14.15 8.40 -8.29
CA ALA A 725 -13.39 7.43 -9.09
C ALA A 725 -12.42 8.04 -10.13
N ARG A 726 -12.49 9.36 -10.40
CA ARG A 726 -11.54 10.11 -11.26
C ARG A 726 -10.31 10.63 -10.53
N ALA A 727 -10.20 10.43 -9.21
CA ALA A 727 -9.02 10.85 -8.45
C ALA A 727 -7.72 10.28 -9.04
N ALA A 728 -6.70 11.14 -9.21
CA ALA A 728 -5.45 10.83 -9.88
C ALA A 728 -4.60 9.77 -9.14
N GLU A 729 -4.90 9.47 -7.87
CA GLU A 729 -4.35 8.32 -7.16
C GLU A 729 -4.69 6.99 -7.83
N PHE A 730 -5.78 6.91 -8.59
CA PHE A 730 -6.19 5.66 -9.24
C PHE A 730 -5.41 5.32 -10.51
N GLU A 731 -4.62 6.24 -11.06
CA GLU A 731 -3.78 6.04 -12.25
C GLU A 731 -2.79 4.87 -12.10
N GLU A 732 -2.38 4.56 -10.87
CA GLU A 732 -1.51 3.42 -10.53
C GLU A 732 -2.14 2.05 -10.88
N TYR A 733 -3.46 2.00 -11.11
CA TYR A 733 -4.22 0.76 -11.33
C TYR A 733 -4.72 0.58 -12.78
N PRO A 734 -3.86 0.61 -13.82
CA PRO A 734 -4.30 0.55 -15.22
C PRO A 734 -5.04 -0.75 -15.58
N ILE A 735 -5.87 -0.69 -16.61
CA ILE A 735 -6.67 -1.83 -17.08
C ILE A 735 -5.79 -2.88 -17.75
N LYS A 736 -5.69 -4.08 -17.16
CA LYS A 736 -4.98 -5.22 -17.75
C LYS A 736 -5.90 -5.94 -18.74
N GLN A 737 -5.36 -6.47 -19.84
CA GLN A 737 -6.17 -7.05 -20.93
C GLN A 737 -7.15 -8.15 -20.47
N GLY A 738 -6.72 -9.02 -19.54
CA GLY A 738 -7.57 -10.08 -18.97
C GLY A 738 -8.70 -9.60 -18.05
N GLN A 739 -8.66 -8.36 -17.56
CA GLN A 739 -9.68 -7.79 -16.67
C GLN A 739 -10.90 -7.26 -17.45
N LYS A 740 -10.74 -6.92 -18.74
CA LYS A 740 -11.75 -6.20 -19.53
C LYS A 740 -13.09 -6.92 -19.64
N ALA A 741 -13.13 -8.25 -19.70
CA ALA A 741 -14.39 -8.99 -19.80
C ALA A 741 -15.26 -8.80 -18.54
N PHE A 742 -14.67 -9.05 -17.36
CA PHE A 742 -15.32 -8.85 -16.06
C PHE A 742 -15.68 -7.38 -15.83
N LEU A 743 -14.76 -6.45 -16.08
CA LEU A 743 -15.03 -5.02 -15.89
C LEU A 743 -16.19 -4.51 -16.75
N ASN A 744 -16.30 -4.95 -18.01
CA ASN A 744 -17.44 -4.59 -18.86
C ASN A 744 -18.78 -5.19 -18.35
N LEU A 745 -18.75 -6.40 -17.79
CA LEU A 745 -19.94 -7.02 -17.19
C LEU A 745 -20.42 -6.24 -15.95
N VAL A 746 -19.48 -5.82 -15.10
CA VAL A 746 -19.78 -4.98 -13.94
C VAL A 746 -20.32 -3.61 -14.38
N PHE A 747 -19.60 -2.91 -15.27
CA PHE A 747 -19.96 -1.57 -15.74
C PHE A 747 -21.36 -1.49 -16.36
N SER A 748 -21.83 -2.57 -17.00
CA SER A 748 -23.10 -2.59 -17.73
C SER A 748 -24.25 -3.34 -17.06
N LYS A 749 -23.99 -4.21 -16.05
CA LYS A 749 -25.03 -5.09 -15.48
C LYS A 749 -24.98 -5.34 -13.97
N LEU A 750 -23.81 -5.48 -13.35
CA LEU A 750 -23.70 -6.00 -11.96
C LEU A 750 -23.50 -4.92 -10.87
N GLY A 751 -23.57 -3.62 -11.21
CA GLY A 751 -23.47 -2.52 -10.25
C GLY A 751 -24.84 -1.97 -9.82
N LYS A 752 -24.84 -1.12 -8.76
CA LYS A 752 -25.98 -0.27 -8.40
C LYS A 752 -26.31 0.75 -9.51
N TYR A 753 -25.28 1.19 -10.24
CA TYR A 753 -25.39 2.09 -11.38
C TYR A 753 -24.91 1.38 -12.66
N HIS A 754 -25.59 1.62 -13.78
CA HIS A 754 -25.31 0.96 -15.06
C HIS A 754 -24.88 1.97 -16.13
N PHE A 755 -23.65 1.83 -16.59
CA PHE A 755 -23.03 2.76 -17.53
C PHE A 755 -23.00 2.18 -18.95
N ARG A 756 -23.19 3.06 -19.95
CA ARG A 756 -23.19 2.67 -21.37
C ARG A 756 -21.76 2.55 -21.92
N GLY A 757 -21.54 1.58 -22.80
CA GLY A 757 -20.30 1.41 -23.55
C GLY A 757 -19.37 0.34 -23.00
N LYS A 758 -18.06 0.54 -23.16
CA LYS A 758 -17.00 -0.37 -22.69
C LYS A 758 -16.00 0.40 -21.85
N VAL A 759 -15.46 -0.28 -20.83
CA VAL A 759 -14.39 0.22 -19.95
C VAL A 759 -13.10 0.41 -20.77
N LYS A 760 -12.67 1.67 -20.88
CA LYS A 760 -11.49 2.14 -21.61
C LYS A 760 -10.48 2.82 -20.69
N GLU A 761 -10.95 3.58 -19.70
CA GLU A 761 -10.15 4.48 -18.88
C GLU A 761 -10.04 4.01 -17.44
N THR A 762 -8.94 4.36 -16.77
CA THR A 762 -8.62 3.86 -15.42
C THR A 762 -9.70 4.23 -14.39
N PHE A 763 -10.29 5.42 -14.49
CA PHE A 763 -11.38 5.86 -13.60
C PHE A 763 -12.61 4.93 -13.68
N GLN A 764 -12.93 4.40 -14.87
CA GLN A 764 -14.05 3.49 -15.07
C GLN A 764 -13.80 2.14 -14.40
N LYS A 765 -12.53 1.68 -14.39
CA LYS A 765 -12.12 0.49 -13.64
C LYS A 765 -12.22 0.74 -12.13
N ALA A 766 -11.80 1.90 -11.63
CA ALA A 766 -11.95 2.25 -10.22
C ALA A 766 -13.44 2.25 -9.82
N ALA A 767 -14.31 2.89 -10.60
CA ALA A 767 -15.76 2.86 -10.40
C ALA A 767 -16.34 1.43 -10.37
N CYS A 768 -15.95 0.55 -11.32
CA CYS A 768 -16.34 -0.86 -11.30
C CYS A 768 -15.90 -1.57 -10.02
N LEU A 769 -14.64 -1.40 -9.58
CA LEU A 769 -14.12 -2.09 -8.40
C LEU A 769 -14.76 -1.58 -7.10
N LEU A 770 -15.04 -0.28 -7.00
CA LEU A 770 -15.86 0.28 -5.92
C LEU A 770 -17.26 -0.34 -5.89
N MET A 771 -17.96 -0.38 -7.03
CA MET A 771 -19.27 -1.01 -7.13
C MET A 771 -19.23 -2.52 -6.81
N CYS A 772 -18.15 -3.23 -7.16
CA CYS A 772 -17.98 -4.63 -6.77
C CYS A 772 -17.89 -4.81 -5.27
N VAL A 773 -17.05 -4.04 -4.57
CA VAL A 773 -16.91 -4.16 -3.11
C VAL A 773 -18.21 -3.80 -2.40
N LEU A 774 -18.77 -2.62 -2.71
CA LEU A 774 -20.01 -2.14 -2.10
C LEU A 774 -21.23 -3.04 -2.43
N GLY A 775 -21.24 -3.61 -3.64
CA GLY A 775 -22.22 -4.60 -4.10
C GLY A 775 -21.93 -6.04 -3.64
N GLY A 776 -20.82 -6.32 -2.94
CA GLY A 776 -20.41 -7.67 -2.54
C GLY A 776 -20.26 -8.65 -3.72
N VAL A 777 -19.98 -8.14 -4.92
CA VAL A 777 -19.80 -8.96 -6.13
C VAL A 777 -18.48 -9.70 -6.02
N LYS A 778 -18.51 -11.03 -6.07
CA LYS A 778 -17.33 -11.89 -5.97
C LYS A 778 -16.33 -11.59 -7.09
N ILE A 779 -15.14 -11.11 -6.73
CA ILE A 779 -14.00 -10.93 -7.64
C ILE A 779 -13.14 -12.19 -7.57
N GLU A 780 -13.06 -12.97 -8.65
CA GLU A 780 -12.28 -14.21 -8.70
C GLU A 780 -10.77 -13.97 -8.79
N ASP A 781 -10.34 -12.91 -9.49
CA ASP A 781 -8.93 -12.57 -9.62
C ASP A 781 -8.45 -11.85 -8.35
N PHE A 782 -7.71 -12.57 -7.50
CA PHE A 782 -7.15 -12.04 -6.25
C PHE A 782 -6.32 -10.74 -6.44
N SER A 783 -5.68 -10.53 -7.61
CA SER A 783 -4.98 -9.26 -7.85
C SER A 783 -5.98 -8.11 -7.98
N MET A 784 -7.12 -8.31 -8.65
CA MET A 784 -8.21 -7.35 -8.69
C MET A 784 -8.86 -7.13 -7.32
N THR A 785 -8.97 -8.17 -6.49
CA THR A 785 -9.47 -8.02 -5.11
C THR A 785 -8.57 -7.09 -4.30
N LEU A 786 -7.24 -7.29 -4.34
CA LEU A 786 -6.28 -6.41 -3.67
C LEU A 786 -6.27 -4.98 -4.25
N GLU A 787 -6.41 -4.83 -5.58
CA GLU A 787 -6.58 -3.53 -6.23
C GLU A 787 -7.86 -2.83 -5.70
N ALA A 788 -8.98 -3.55 -5.55
CA ALA A 788 -10.25 -3.02 -5.08
C ALA A 788 -10.19 -2.54 -3.61
N GLU A 789 -9.54 -3.31 -2.73
CA GLU A 789 -9.33 -2.96 -1.32
C GLU A 789 -8.58 -1.62 -1.17
N ASN A 790 -7.45 -1.48 -1.88
CA ASN A 790 -6.69 -0.22 -1.90
C ASN A 790 -7.53 0.94 -2.48
N ILE A 791 -8.30 0.67 -3.53
CA ILE A 791 -9.15 1.67 -4.19
C ILE A 791 -10.23 2.18 -3.23
N VAL A 792 -10.82 1.31 -2.39
CA VAL A 792 -11.80 1.70 -1.36
C VAL A 792 -11.17 2.59 -0.28
N GLN A 793 -9.97 2.27 0.21
CA GLN A 793 -9.25 3.12 1.19
C GLN A 793 -8.95 4.52 0.64
N ILE A 794 -8.48 4.61 -0.61
CA ILE A 794 -8.20 5.88 -1.30
C ILE A 794 -9.51 6.66 -1.53
N ALA A 795 -10.58 6.01 -2.02
CA ALA A 795 -11.88 6.62 -2.22
C ALA A 795 -12.45 7.19 -0.90
N ALA A 796 -12.33 6.45 0.21
CA ALA A 796 -12.76 6.94 1.53
C ALA A 796 -11.97 8.17 1.97
N ARG A 797 -10.67 8.26 1.63
CA ARG A 797 -9.85 9.45 1.89
C ARG A 797 -10.30 10.65 1.05
N VAL A 798 -10.63 10.45 -0.23
CA VAL A 798 -11.18 11.49 -1.11
C VAL A 798 -12.56 11.94 -0.63
N CYS A 799 -13.45 11.05 -0.22
CA CYS A 799 -14.75 11.42 0.36
C CYS A 799 -14.60 12.23 1.66
N LYS A 800 -13.65 11.89 2.53
CA LYS A 800 -13.33 12.71 3.72
C LYS A 800 -12.82 14.11 3.34
N ALA A 801 -12.05 14.22 2.25
CA ALA A 801 -11.58 15.49 1.72
C ALA A 801 -12.72 16.35 1.15
N ILE A 802 -13.67 15.73 0.44
CA ILE A 802 -14.90 16.37 -0.05
C ILE A 802 -15.77 16.86 1.11
N LEU A 803 -16.02 16.04 2.13
CA LEU A 803 -16.78 16.48 3.31
C LEU A 803 -16.12 17.67 3.98
N PHE A 804 -14.81 17.62 4.25
CA PHE A 804 -14.10 18.75 4.84
C PHE A 804 -14.15 20.01 3.97
N PHE A 805 -14.00 19.88 2.64
CA PHE A 805 -14.15 21.01 1.72
C PHE A 805 -15.55 21.64 1.83
N LEU A 806 -16.61 20.83 1.74
CA LEU A 806 -18.00 21.30 1.84
C LEU A 806 -18.28 21.90 3.22
N GLU A 807 -17.82 21.30 4.32
CA GLU A 807 -18.00 21.83 5.67
C GLU A 807 -17.34 23.19 5.89
N GLN A 808 -16.13 23.42 5.32
CA GLN A 808 -15.35 24.63 5.53
C GLN A 808 -15.63 25.75 4.51
N ASP A 809 -16.14 25.42 3.33
CA ASP A 809 -16.47 26.41 2.30
C ASP A 809 -17.59 27.36 2.79
N GLN A 810 -17.29 28.66 2.82
CA GLN A 810 -18.22 29.69 3.28
C GLN A 810 -19.04 30.32 2.15
N ALA A 811 -18.76 29.99 0.87
CA ALA A 811 -19.38 30.63 -0.29
C ALA A 811 -20.90 30.51 -0.38
N THR A 812 -21.50 29.57 0.37
CA THR A 812 -22.94 29.29 0.38
C THR A 812 -23.56 29.35 1.79
N GLN A 813 -22.94 30.04 2.75
CA GLN A 813 -23.57 30.20 4.07
C GLN A 813 -24.76 31.18 3.98
N TYR A 814 -25.88 30.78 4.57
CA TYR A 814 -27.11 31.56 4.66
C TYR A 814 -26.84 32.98 5.19
N ARG A 815 -27.16 34.01 4.39
CA ARG A 815 -27.22 35.40 4.87
C ARG A 815 -28.64 35.67 5.36
N PRO A 816 -28.87 35.97 6.66
CA PRO A 816 -30.16 36.47 7.11
C PRO A 816 -30.48 37.81 6.42
N ASP A 817 -31.78 38.04 6.19
CA ASP A 817 -32.32 39.17 5.44
C ASP A 817 -31.85 40.53 6.03
N PRO A 818 -31.25 41.43 5.23
CA PRO A 818 -30.73 42.72 5.72
C PRO A 818 -31.79 43.67 6.28
N ARG A 819 -33.10 43.37 6.16
CA ARG A 819 -34.17 44.12 6.82
C ARG A 819 -34.10 44.14 8.36
N PHE A 820 -33.26 43.30 8.98
CA PHE A 820 -33.04 43.26 10.43
C PHE A 820 -31.74 43.91 10.92
N LEU A 821 -31.01 44.65 10.07
CA LEU A 821 -29.86 45.48 10.47
C LEU A 821 -30.08 46.95 10.11
N SER A 822 -30.69 47.68 11.04
CA SER A 822 -30.89 49.13 10.89
C SER A 822 -29.59 49.94 11.13
N ALA A 823 -29.51 51.09 10.44
CA ALA A 823 -28.68 52.26 10.79
C ALA A 823 -27.15 52.26 10.50
N ALA A 824 -26.61 51.50 9.54
CA ALA A 824 -25.17 51.56 9.21
C ALA A 824 -24.76 51.64 7.71
N SER A 825 -25.68 51.93 6.77
CA SER A 825 -25.34 51.98 5.33
C SER A 825 -25.92 53.17 4.53
N ILE A 826 -26.30 54.26 5.21
CA ILE A 826 -26.31 55.58 4.55
C ILE A 826 -24.84 56.02 4.43
N LEU A 827 -24.19 55.69 3.30
CA LEU A 827 -23.04 56.40 2.67
C LEU A 827 -22.32 55.48 1.66
N ARG A 828 -22.84 55.44 0.42
CA ARG A 828 -22.01 55.53 -0.80
C ARG A 828 -22.89 55.77 -2.05
N SER A 829 -22.71 56.98 -2.59
CA SER A 829 -23.09 57.47 -3.92
C SER A 829 -23.08 56.38 -5.02
N ALA A 830 -24.11 56.24 -5.87
CA ALA A 830 -24.69 57.19 -6.83
C ALA A 830 -23.82 57.44 -8.08
N SER A 831 -24.28 56.95 -9.24
CA SER A 831 -24.00 57.50 -10.58
C SER A 831 -25.02 56.99 -11.63
N ASN A 832 -25.47 57.89 -12.51
CA ASN A 832 -26.37 57.72 -13.67
C ASN A 832 -27.82 57.21 -13.49
N PRO A 833 -28.83 58.11 -13.67
CA PRO A 833 -30.15 57.76 -14.20
C PRO A 833 -30.19 57.83 -15.75
N ASN A 834 -31.14 57.11 -16.35
CA ASN A 834 -31.62 57.14 -17.75
C ASN A 834 -31.29 55.91 -18.63
N THR A 835 -32.01 54.82 -18.40
CA THR A 835 -32.64 54.00 -19.46
C THR A 835 -33.83 53.26 -18.85
N THR A 836 -35.05 53.61 -19.26
CA THR A 836 -36.27 52.91 -18.87
C THR A 836 -36.55 51.78 -19.86
N ASP A 837 -36.28 50.53 -19.47
CA ASP A 837 -36.79 49.35 -20.18
C ASP A 837 -37.55 48.44 -19.19
N HIS A 838 -38.87 48.43 -19.33
CA HIS A 838 -39.76 47.52 -18.62
C HIS A 838 -39.79 46.17 -19.35
N ASN A 839 -38.92 45.23 -18.97
CA ASN A 839 -39.25 43.80 -18.78
C ASN A 839 -37.98 42.96 -18.60
N SER A 840 -37.67 42.60 -17.36
CA SER A 840 -36.95 41.36 -17.08
C SER A 840 -37.47 40.77 -15.77
N ASN A 841 -38.11 39.60 -15.87
CA ASN A 841 -38.18 38.70 -14.72
C ASN A 841 -36.75 38.25 -14.47
N HIS A 842 -36.10 38.80 -13.44
CA HIS A 842 -34.82 38.26 -12.98
C HIS A 842 -35.07 36.84 -12.45
N ASP A 843 -34.43 35.84 -13.08
CA ASP A 843 -34.47 34.44 -12.64
C ASP A 843 -33.80 34.26 -11.28
N THR A 844 -34.59 34.41 -10.21
CA THR A 844 -34.20 34.14 -8.82
C THR A 844 -33.81 32.67 -8.58
N ASN A 845 -34.15 31.77 -9.50
CA ASN A 845 -33.69 30.38 -9.50
C ASN A 845 -32.16 30.23 -9.63
N THR A 846 -31.47 31.22 -10.20
CA THR A 846 -30.02 31.11 -10.51
C THR A 846 -29.13 31.22 -9.27
N GLU A 847 -29.54 31.99 -8.26
CA GLU A 847 -28.74 32.19 -7.03
C GLU A 847 -29.00 31.12 -5.94
N LEU A 848 -30.14 30.43 -5.98
CA LEU A 848 -30.54 29.45 -4.96
C LEU A 848 -30.02 28.03 -5.23
N ALA A 849 -29.77 27.68 -6.50
CA ALA A 849 -29.28 26.36 -6.90
C ALA A 849 -27.98 25.88 -6.21
N PRO A 850 -26.96 26.74 -5.96
CA PRO A 850 -25.71 26.30 -5.31
C PRO A 850 -25.89 25.83 -3.86
N ILE A 851 -26.82 26.45 -3.10
CA ILE A 851 -26.97 26.19 -1.67
C ILE A 851 -27.70 24.86 -1.42
N ARG A 852 -28.80 24.60 -2.17
CA ARG A 852 -29.47 23.29 -2.20
C ARG A 852 -28.49 22.18 -2.60
N ARG A 853 -27.68 22.43 -3.64
CA ARG A 853 -26.70 21.47 -4.15
C ARG A 853 -25.66 21.10 -3.08
N LYS A 854 -25.21 22.05 -2.26
CA LYS A 854 -24.30 21.76 -1.13
C LYS A 854 -24.88 20.78 -0.12
N ALA A 855 -26.12 20.97 0.30
CA ALA A 855 -26.76 20.10 1.29
C ALA A 855 -26.89 18.66 0.76
N GLN A 856 -27.29 18.51 -0.51
CA GLN A 856 -27.35 17.22 -1.20
C GLN A 856 -25.97 16.56 -1.32
N LEU A 857 -24.93 17.32 -1.68
CA LEU A 857 -23.56 16.82 -1.76
C LEU A 857 -23.01 16.36 -0.41
N LEU A 858 -23.29 17.07 0.69
CA LEU A 858 -22.96 16.61 2.04
C LEU A 858 -23.63 15.27 2.35
N LEU A 859 -24.95 15.16 2.14
CA LEU A 859 -25.71 13.93 2.35
C LEU A 859 -25.17 12.74 1.53
N TRP A 860 -24.95 12.92 0.23
CA TRP A 860 -24.41 11.88 -0.64
C TRP A 860 -22.98 11.50 -0.25
N THR A 861 -22.13 12.46 0.12
CA THR A 861 -20.75 12.16 0.51
C THR A 861 -20.69 11.45 1.87
N HIS A 862 -21.57 11.78 2.83
CA HIS A 862 -21.71 11.02 4.09
C HIS A 862 -22.21 9.59 3.83
N ARG A 863 -23.17 9.38 2.92
CA ARG A 863 -23.64 8.04 2.53
C ARG A 863 -22.52 7.23 1.85
N LEU A 864 -21.86 7.80 0.85
CA LEU A 864 -20.79 7.14 0.11
C LEU A 864 -19.57 6.84 1.01
N LEU A 865 -19.16 7.77 1.89
CA LEU A 865 -18.07 7.53 2.83
C LEU A 865 -18.35 6.33 3.75
N ARG A 866 -19.54 6.25 4.32
CA ARG A 866 -19.93 5.14 5.20
C ARG A 866 -20.04 3.83 4.43
N ALA A 867 -20.60 3.86 3.22
CA ALA A 867 -20.63 2.71 2.33
C ALA A 867 -19.21 2.16 2.08
N LEU A 868 -18.24 3.03 1.81
CA LEU A 868 -16.83 2.67 1.63
C LEU A 868 -16.19 2.10 2.90
N GLN A 869 -16.43 2.71 4.07
CA GLN A 869 -15.90 2.23 5.34
C GLN A 869 -16.48 0.86 5.76
N GLN A 870 -17.79 0.67 5.57
CA GLN A 870 -18.53 -0.54 5.91
C GLN A 870 -18.55 -1.59 4.78
N ARG A 871 -17.94 -1.28 3.64
CA ARG A 871 -17.80 -2.15 2.46
C ARG A 871 -19.14 -2.69 1.92
N THR A 872 -20.23 -1.94 2.10
CA THR A 872 -21.57 -2.33 1.65
C THR A 872 -22.44 -1.12 1.33
N TRP A 873 -23.37 -1.28 0.38
CA TRP A 873 -24.49 -0.35 0.22
C TRP A 873 -25.49 -0.45 1.38
N GLY A 874 -26.19 0.66 1.66
CA GLY A 874 -27.14 0.80 2.76
C GLY A 874 -28.56 0.31 2.50
N GLU A 875 -28.75 -0.56 1.51
CA GLU A 875 -30.05 -0.99 1.02
C GLU A 875 -30.36 -2.45 1.43
N GLY A 876 -31.59 -2.67 1.91
CA GLY A 876 -32.11 -3.98 2.29
C GLY A 876 -31.31 -4.67 3.40
N ALA A 877 -31.35 -6.01 3.39
CA ALA A 877 -30.69 -6.83 4.41
C ALA A 877 -29.17 -6.63 4.48
N ARG A 878 -28.54 -6.13 3.42
CA ARG A 878 -27.07 -5.99 3.28
C ARG A 878 -26.44 -5.10 4.34
N VAL A 879 -27.25 -4.24 4.97
CA VAL A 879 -26.92 -3.48 6.19
C VAL A 879 -26.45 -4.38 7.34
N LEU A 880 -26.69 -5.70 7.31
CA LEU A 880 -26.16 -6.65 8.30
C LEU A 880 -24.71 -7.11 8.04
N LEU A 881 -24.12 -6.88 6.86
CA LEU A 881 -22.75 -7.31 6.53
C LEU A 881 -21.64 -6.55 7.28
N GLN A 882 -21.97 -5.39 7.87
CA GLN A 882 -21.10 -4.61 8.75
C GLN A 882 -20.99 -5.20 10.18
N LEU A 883 -21.74 -6.27 10.50
CA LEU A 883 -21.61 -7.02 11.76
C LEU A 883 -20.58 -8.15 11.59
N GLU A 884 -19.59 -8.20 12.47
CA GLU A 884 -18.56 -9.24 12.43
C GLU A 884 -19.18 -10.64 12.58
N GLY A 885 -18.79 -11.54 11.69
CA GLY A 885 -19.29 -12.92 11.63
C GLY A 885 -20.45 -13.15 10.65
N ILE A 886 -21.10 -12.09 10.14
CA ILE A 886 -22.17 -12.22 9.13
C ILE A 886 -21.57 -12.25 7.72
N GLY A 887 -21.36 -13.45 7.19
CA GLY A 887 -21.04 -13.67 5.77
C GLY A 887 -22.29 -13.80 4.88
N PRO A 888 -22.13 -13.88 3.54
CA PRO A 888 -23.25 -13.96 2.59
C PRO A 888 -24.28 -15.08 2.89
N ALA A 889 -23.82 -16.25 3.32
CA ALA A 889 -24.72 -17.36 3.69
C ALA A 889 -25.57 -17.04 4.94
N ALA A 890 -24.96 -16.43 5.97
CA ALA A 890 -25.68 -15.99 7.17
C ALA A 890 -26.67 -14.86 6.85
N LEU A 891 -26.28 -13.94 5.96
CA LEU A 891 -27.14 -12.89 5.45
C LEU A 891 -28.40 -13.46 4.77
N SER A 892 -28.25 -14.44 3.87
CA SER A 892 -29.39 -15.07 3.18
C SER A 892 -30.36 -15.77 4.15
N SER A 893 -29.85 -16.46 5.19
CA SER A 893 -30.68 -17.07 6.22
C SER A 893 -31.44 -16.03 7.06
N LEU A 894 -30.78 -14.93 7.45
CA LEU A 894 -31.41 -13.82 8.18
C LEU A 894 -32.48 -13.11 7.35
N ALA A 895 -32.18 -12.82 6.07
CA ALA A 895 -33.11 -12.20 5.15
C ALA A 895 -34.35 -13.08 4.90
N SER A 896 -34.16 -14.40 4.71
CA SER A 896 -35.25 -15.38 4.61
C SER A 896 -36.11 -15.47 5.89
N SER A 897 -35.56 -15.03 7.02
CA SER A 897 -36.25 -14.94 8.32
C SER A 897 -36.83 -13.55 8.60
N ASN A 898 -36.90 -12.65 7.60
CA ASN A 898 -37.29 -11.24 7.71
C ASN A 898 -36.44 -10.39 8.68
N ILE A 899 -35.22 -10.82 9.01
CA ILE A 899 -34.25 -10.03 9.78
C ILE A 899 -33.39 -9.27 8.78
N THR A 900 -33.75 -8.01 8.49
CA THR A 900 -33.13 -7.19 7.43
C THR A 900 -32.55 -5.85 7.91
N SER A 901 -32.59 -5.55 9.21
CA SER A 901 -32.05 -4.31 9.79
C SER A 901 -31.37 -4.56 11.14
N LEU A 902 -30.46 -3.65 11.54
CA LEU A 902 -29.77 -3.72 12.84
C LEU A 902 -30.77 -3.71 14.01
N ASP A 903 -31.85 -2.95 13.87
CA ASP A 903 -32.96 -2.84 14.81
C ASP A 903 -33.76 -4.17 14.94
N ALA A 904 -33.91 -4.93 13.84
CA ALA A 904 -34.46 -6.29 13.88
C ALA A 904 -33.53 -7.28 14.59
N VAL A 905 -32.21 -7.15 14.42
CA VAL A 905 -31.20 -7.96 15.15
C VAL A 905 -31.22 -7.64 16.64
N LEU A 906 -31.28 -6.37 17.02
CA LEU A 906 -31.40 -5.93 18.42
C LEU A 906 -32.66 -6.46 19.12
N ARG A 907 -33.81 -6.49 18.42
CA ARG A 907 -35.05 -7.08 18.96
C ARG A 907 -35.05 -8.62 19.01
N SER A 908 -34.18 -9.30 18.25
CA SER A 908 -34.15 -10.76 18.18
C SER A 908 -33.49 -11.41 19.41
N ASN A 909 -33.86 -12.65 19.72
CA ASN A 909 -33.21 -13.44 20.78
C ASN A 909 -31.87 -14.01 20.27
N THR A 910 -30.83 -14.07 21.10
CA THR A 910 -29.53 -14.66 20.75
C THR A 910 -29.66 -16.11 20.30
N THR A 911 -30.51 -16.91 20.96
CA THR A 911 -30.77 -18.31 20.59
C THR A 911 -31.49 -18.47 19.26
N MET A 912 -32.32 -17.49 18.88
CA MET A 912 -33.01 -17.45 17.58
C MET A 912 -32.02 -17.08 16.47
N LEU A 913 -31.14 -16.10 16.71
CA LEU A 913 -30.06 -15.74 15.78
C LEU A 913 -29.11 -16.93 15.56
N ASP A 914 -28.71 -17.62 16.63
CA ASP A 914 -27.87 -18.82 16.56
C ASP A 914 -28.51 -19.94 15.71
N ALA A 915 -29.83 -20.15 15.86
CA ALA A 915 -30.57 -21.15 15.11
C ALA A 915 -30.71 -20.80 13.62
N ILE A 916 -30.94 -19.53 13.28
CA ILE A 916 -31.05 -19.06 11.90
C ILE A 916 -29.69 -19.10 11.18
N ILE A 917 -28.61 -18.71 11.86
CA ILE A 917 -27.27 -18.65 11.28
C ILE A 917 -26.57 -20.03 11.27
N GLY A 918 -27.02 -20.96 12.12
CA GLY A 918 -26.38 -22.29 12.28
C GLY A 918 -25.03 -22.23 13.01
N ARG A 919 -24.74 -21.14 13.73
CA ARG A 919 -23.49 -20.92 14.48
C ARG A 919 -23.80 -20.16 15.76
N LYS A 920 -23.07 -20.45 16.84
CA LYS A 920 -23.17 -19.76 18.14
C LYS A 920 -22.47 -18.39 18.11
N ILE A 921 -23.04 -17.43 17.38
CA ILE A 921 -22.50 -16.07 17.22
C ILE A 921 -23.52 -14.96 17.53
N GLY A 922 -24.79 -15.29 17.79
CA GLY A 922 -25.85 -14.33 18.10
C GLY A 922 -25.53 -13.44 19.30
N ALA A 923 -24.87 -13.98 20.34
CA ALA A 923 -24.40 -13.19 21.47
C ALA A 923 -23.30 -12.18 21.07
N GLN A 924 -22.32 -12.58 20.25
CA GLN A 924 -21.26 -11.70 19.73
C GLN A 924 -21.84 -10.60 18.83
N ILE A 925 -22.83 -10.93 18.00
CA ILE A 925 -23.52 -9.98 17.12
C ILE A 925 -24.30 -8.95 17.95
N LYS A 926 -25.03 -9.36 19.00
CA LYS A 926 -25.74 -8.41 19.87
C LYS A 926 -24.77 -7.55 20.67
N GLN A 927 -23.67 -8.10 21.19
CA GLN A 927 -22.66 -7.34 21.93
C GLN A 927 -22.05 -6.19 21.12
N GLN A 928 -21.89 -6.35 19.79
CA GLN A 928 -21.43 -5.27 18.91
C GLN A 928 -22.41 -4.09 18.83
N LEU A 929 -23.73 -4.36 18.95
CA LEU A 929 -24.79 -3.36 18.87
C LEU A 929 -25.18 -2.78 20.25
N GLU A 930 -25.07 -3.58 21.32
CA GLU A 930 -25.36 -3.17 22.71
C GLU A 930 -24.41 -2.07 23.22
N GLY A 931 -23.24 -1.89 22.60
CA GLY A 931 -22.31 -0.80 22.88
C GLY A 931 -22.62 0.52 22.15
N LEU A 932 -23.62 0.56 21.26
CA LEU A 932 -23.91 1.73 20.44
C LEU A 932 -24.97 2.64 21.08
N THR A 933 -24.67 3.93 21.17
CA THR A 933 -25.66 4.95 21.51
C THR A 933 -26.54 5.19 20.29
N ILE A 934 -27.77 4.66 20.31
CA ILE A 934 -28.76 4.88 19.25
C ILE A 934 -29.59 6.12 19.59
N LEU A 935 -29.57 7.11 18.71
CA LEU A 935 -30.32 8.35 18.84
C LEU A 935 -31.53 8.35 17.89
N ASN A 936 -32.66 8.86 18.36
CA ASN A 936 -33.86 9.13 17.57
C ASN A 936 -33.97 10.64 17.32
N LEU A 937 -34.45 11.04 16.14
CA LEU A 937 -34.81 12.43 15.85
C LEU A 937 -36.33 12.62 15.99
N ASN A 938 -36.76 13.68 16.66
CA ASN A 938 -38.14 14.15 16.70
C ASN A 938 -38.18 15.65 16.37
N VAL A 939 -39.31 16.12 15.83
CA VAL A 939 -39.51 17.51 15.43
C VAL A 939 -40.80 18.04 16.06
N ALA A 940 -40.72 19.19 16.73
CA ALA A 940 -41.85 19.86 17.38
C ALA A 940 -41.92 21.34 16.98
N ALA A 941 -43.12 21.93 17.01
CA ALA A 941 -43.27 23.37 16.81
C ALA A 941 -42.85 24.10 18.10
N ALA A 942 -41.98 25.12 17.98
CA ALA A 942 -41.58 25.91 19.13
C ALA A 942 -42.73 26.79 19.64
N GLN A 943 -42.69 27.16 20.92
CA GLN A 943 -43.72 27.97 21.57
C GLN A 943 -43.84 29.40 20.99
N ASP A 944 -42.83 29.87 20.26
CA ASP A 944 -42.80 31.18 19.61
C ASP A 944 -43.60 31.25 18.29
N GLY A 945 -43.96 30.10 17.69
CA GLY A 945 -44.59 30.00 16.38
C GLY A 945 -43.71 30.47 15.20
N GLN A 946 -42.43 30.75 15.43
CA GLN A 946 -41.45 31.26 14.45
C GLN A 946 -40.24 30.32 14.28
N SER A 947 -40.11 29.30 15.14
CA SER A 947 -39.05 28.30 15.05
C SER A 947 -39.56 26.87 15.25
N VAL A 948 -38.68 25.91 14.99
CA VAL A 948 -38.95 24.47 15.06
C VAL A 948 -37.88 23.83 15.94
N GLU A 949 -38.34 23.05 16.93
CA GLU A 949 -37.49 22.33 17.87
C GLU A 949 -37.14 20.94 17.31
N MET A 950 -35.84 20.68 17.18
CA MET A 950 -35.24 19.39 16.87
C MET A 950 -34.88 18.72 18.19
N ILE A 951 -35.63 17.68 18.57
CA ILE A 951 -35.43 16.96 19.84
C ILE A 951 -34.76 15.63 19.53
N ILE A 952 -33.52 15.45 19.99
CA ILE A 952 -32.74 14.22 19.80
C ILE A 952 -32.66 13.48 21.12
N SER A 953 -33.29 12.33 21.18
CA SER A 953 -33.39 11.48 22.36
C SER A 953 -32.63 10.17 22.19
N GLY A 954 -32.11 9.63 23.29
CA GLY A 954 -31.55 8.28 23.30
C GLY A 954 -32.67 7.24 23.23
N ARG A 955 -32.45 6.16 22.47
CA ARG A 955 -33.35 5.00 22.47
C ARG A 955 -33.02 4.15 23.72
N ASP A 956 -34.01 3.88 24.57
CA ASP A 956 -33.82 3.08 25.78
C ASP A 956 -33.26 1.70 25.44
N SER A 957 -32.04 1.41 25.89
CA SER A 957 -31.46 0.08 25.81
C SER A 957 -32.05 -0.79 26.93
N PRO A 958 -32.61 -1.97 26.62
CA PRO A 958 -33.20 -2.84 27.64
C PRO A 958 -32.12 -3.62 28.42
N SER A 959 -31.28 -2.92 29.19
CA SER A 959 -30.58 -3.36 30.42
C SER A 959 -29.42 -2.41 30.81
N ASP A 960 -29.24 -2.20 32.13
CA ASP A 960 -28.16 -1.45 32.79
C ASP A 960 -28.00 0.06 32.48
N SER A 961 -28.69 0.88 33.26
CA SER A 961 -28.46 2.34 33.43
C SER A 961 -27.13 2.72 34.11
N ARG A 962 -26.09 1.88 34.01
CA ARG A 962 -24.79 2.04 34.70
C ARG A 962 -23.56 1.87 33.80
N LYS A 963 -23.73 1.55 32.51
CA LYS A 963 -22.61 1.53 31.56
C LYS A 963 -22.43 2.93 30.96
N PRO A 964 -21.19 3.43 30.79
CA PRO A 964 -20.97 4.67 30.05
C PRO A 964 -21.44 4.48 28.61
N PHE A 965 -22.18 5.45 28.09
CA PHE A 965 -22.60 5.50 26.68
C PHE A 965 -21.39 5.33 25.76
N GLY A 966 -21.46 4.37 24.83
CA GLY A 966 -20.45 4.26 23.77
C GLY A 966 -20.49 5.47 22.85
N MET A 967 -19.35 5.86 22.29
CA MET A 967 -19.23 7.03 21.40
C MET A 967 -19.92 6.80 20.03
N GLY A 968 -21.24 6.92 20.00
CA GLY A 968 -22.01 7.07 18.77
C GLY A 968 -22.00 8.53 18.34
N ILE A 969 -21.20 8.88 17.32
CA ILE A 969 -21.20 10.23 16.74
C ILE A 969 -22.13 10.26 15.54
N TYR A 970 -23.10 11.16 15.56
CA TYR A 970 -24.02 11.48 14.49
C TYR A 970 -23.71 12.84 13.87
N THR A 971 -24.17 13.05 12.64
CA THR A 971 -24.23 14.36 11.99
C THR A 971 -25.70 14.70 11.75
N LEU A 972 -26.20 15.75 12.41
CA LEU A 972 -27.50 16.35 12.13
C LEU A 972 -27.33 17.39 11.02
N LEU A 973 -27.94 17.10 9.87
CA LEU A 973 -28.01 17.98 8.70
C LEU A 973 -29.47 18.37 8.48
N VAL A 974 -29.80 19.63 8.74
CA VAL A 974 -31.12 20.22 8.45
C VAL A 974 -30.96 21.25 7.33
N TYR A 975 -31.76 21.14 6.27
CA TYR A 975 -31.77 22.10 5.18
C TYR A 975 -33.18 22.32 4.61
N SER A 976 -33.43 23.54 4.14
CA SER A 976 -34.65 23.92 3.43
C SER A 976 -34.47 23.73 1.92
N GLU A 977 -35.54 23.39 1.22
CA GLU A 977 -35.48 23.10 -0.23
C GLU A 977 -34.93 24.27 -1.07
N HIS A 978 -35.21 25.52 -0.69
CA HIS A 978 -34.70 26.73 -1.33
C HIS A 978 -33.79 27.55 -0.40
N GLY A 979 -34.12 27.64 0.89
CA GLY A 979 -33.34 28.36 1.91
C GLY A 979 -31.95 27.76 2.26
N GLY A 980 -31.65 26.52 1.83
CA GLY A 980 -30.33 25.92 2.01
C GLY A 980 -30.07 25.33 3.40
N ILE A 981 -28.79 25.16 3.78
CA ILE A 981 -28.41 24.51 5.05
C ILE A 981 -28.79 25.41 6.23
N LEU A 982 -29.71 24.94 7.07
CA LEU A 982 -30.16 25.60 8.28
C LEU A 982 -29.35 25.15 9.50
N LEU A 983 -28.92 23.88 9.53
CA LEU A 983 -28.09 23.32 10.60
C LEU A 983 -27.19 22.21 10.06
N ASN A 984 -25.91 22.22 10.44
CA ASN A 984 -25.00 21.09 10.26
C ASN A 984 -24.13 20.95 11.53
N ARG A 985 -24.37 19.90 12.32
CA ARG A 985 -23.71 19.69 13.63
C ARG A 985 -23.40 18.22 13.89
N GLN A 986 -22.23 17.98 14.47
CA GLN A 986 -21.92 16.67 15.06
C GLN A 986 -22.49 16.58 16.47
N ILE A 987 -23.01 15.39 16.81
CA ILE A 987 -23.76 15.10 18.04
C ILE A 987 -23.30 13.76 18.58
N SER A 988 -23.08 13.64 19.89
CA SER A 988 -22.68 12.40 20.56
C SER A 988 -23.53 12.03 21.77
N ALA A 989 -24.59 12.79 22.03
CA ALA A 989 -25.47 12.64 23.19
C ALA A 989 -26.86 13.22 22.87
N PRO A 990 -27.91 12.84 23.62
CA PRO A 990 -29.22 13.49 23.55
C PRO A 990 -29.12 15.01 23.74
N CYS A 991 -29.82 15.76 22.90
CA CYS A 991 -29.73 17.23 22.84
C CYS A 991 -30.96 17.80 22.12
N PHE A 992 -31.13 19.13 22.19
CA PHE A 992 -32.13 19.84 21.40
C PHE A 992 -31.48 21.00 20.63
N PHE A 993 -32.04 21.32 19.47
CA PHE A 993 -31.68 22.48 18.67
C PHE A 993 -32.94 23.20 18.20
N THR A 994 -32.83 24.50 17.94
CA THR A 994 -33.92 25.31 17.39
C THR A 994 -33.52 25.81 16.01
N VAL A 995 -34.40 25.66 15.04
CA VAL A 995 -34.18 26.00 13.62
C VAL A 995 -35.26 27.01 13.20
N PRO A 996 -34.92 28.10 12.45
CA PRO A 996 -35.92 29.06 12.01
C PRO A 996 -36.99 28.40 11.12
N ALA A 997 -38.26 28.75 11.33
CA ALA A 997 -39.36 28.18 10.58
C ALA A 997 -39.49 28.89 9.22
N VAL A 998 -39.10 28.20 8.14
CA VAL A 998 -39.25 28.70 6.78
C VAL A 998 -40.71 28.54 6.33
N ARG A 999 -41.29 29.58 5.71
CA ARG A 999 -42.68 29.52 5.19
C ARG A 999 -42.69 28.93 3.79
N ASP A 1000 -43.70 28.14 3.50
CA ASP A 1000 -43.99 27.56 2.17
C ASP A 1000 -42.86 26.69 1.56
N GLU A 1001 -41.89 26.26 2.36
CA GLU A 1001 -40.82 25.34 1.98
C GLU A 1001 -40.89 24.00 2.76
N THR A 1002 -40.41 22.92 2.14
CA THR A 1002 -40.10 21.68 2.85
C THR A 1002 -38.72 21.78 3.49
N ILE A 1003 -38.65 21.48 4.79
CA ILE A 1003 -37.41 21.33 5.52
C ILE A 1003 -37.13 19.84 5.68
N HIS A 1004 -35.94 19.44 5.29
CA HIS A 1004 -35.42 18.09 5.41
C HIS A 1004 -34.47 18.02 6.62
N ALA A 1005 -34.74 17.14 7.58
CA ALA A 1005 -33.86 16.90 8.73
C ALA A 1005 -33.33 15.46 8.71
N TYR A 1006 -32.02 15.32 8.53
CA TYR A 1006 -31.30 14.04 8.53
C TYR A 1006 -30.42 13.92 9.78
N LEU A 1007 -30.59 12.84 10.54
CA LEU A 1007 -29.68 12.46 11.62
C LEU A 1007 -28.88 11.23 11.16
N LEU A 1008 -27.66 11.45 10.66
CA LEU A 1008 -26.83 10.43 10.03
C LEU A 1008 -25.81 9.86 11.02
N HIS A 1009 -25.78 8.55 11.26
CA HIS A 1009 -24.74 7.96 12.14
C HIS A 1009 -23.39 7.94 11.40
N ASN A 1010 -22.30 8.50 11.96
CA ASN A 1010 -21.05 8.73 11.21
C ASN A 1010 -20.27 7.46 10.80
N GLN A 1011 -20.45 6.33 11.47
CA GLN A 1011 -19.80 5.05 11.13
C GLN A 1011 -20.77 4.00 10.54
N TRP A 1012 -21.80 3.62 11.29
CA TRP A 1012 -22.78 2.60 10.90
C TRP A 1012 -23.78 3.10 9.86
N ILE A 1013 -24.26 2.18 9.02
CA ILE A 1013 -25.35 2.40 8.08
C ILE A 1013 -26.65 1.81 8.66
N GLY A 1014 -27.82 2.41 8.37
CA GLY A 1014 -29.11 1.89 8.83
C GLY A 1014 -29.47 2.23 10.28
N LEU A 1015 -28.76 3.19 10.89
CA LEU A 1015 -29.15 3.90 12.11
C LEU A 1015 -29.50 5.38 11.82
N ASP A 1016 -29.84 5.68 10.57
CA ASP A 1016 -30.15 7.04 10.12
C ASP A 1016 -31.64 7.33 10.31
N GLU A 1017 -31.95 8.49 10.91
CA GLU A 1017 -33.32 9.00 10.99
C GLU A 1017 -33.50 10.16 9.99
N HIS A 1018 -34.69 10.26 9.40
CA HIS A 1018 -35.02 11.29 8.41
C HIS A 1018 -36.47 11.76 8.58
N ILE A 1019 -36.66 13.07 8.70
CA ILE A 1019 -37.98 13.70 8.83
C ILE A 1019 -38.09 14.87 7.85
N ASP A 1020 -39.09 14.79 6.97
CA ASP A 1020 -39.55 15.89 6.13
C ASP A 1020 -40.73 16.59 6.79
N PHE A 1021 -40.70 17.92 6.85
CA PHE A 1021 -41.83 18.71 7.36
C PHE A 1021 -41.96 20.04 6.62
N ALA A 1022 -43.21 20.47 6.45
CA ALA A 1022 -43.56 21.78 5.92
C ALA A 1022 -44.35 22.55 6.97
N ASN A 1023 -44.17 23.86 7.01
CA ASN A 1023 -44.74 24.70 8.05
C ASN A 1023 -46.29 24.68 7.97
N GLY A 1024 -46.94 24.32 9.08
CA GLY A 1024 -48.39 24.02 9.12
C GLY A 1024 -48.77 22.53 9.17
N ARG A 1025 -47.81 21.59 9.14
CA ARG A 1025 -48.07 20.14 9.33
C ARG A 1025 -47.27 19.45 10.44
N VAL A 1026 -46.53 20.19 11.25
CA VAL A 1026 -45.91 19.62 12.47
C VAL A 1026 -47.01 19.27 13.46
N GLN A 1027 -47.37 18.00 13.55
CA GLN A 1027 -48.28 17.54 14.60
C GLN A 1027 -47.61 17.79 15.96
N VAL A 1028 -48.29 18.52 16.83
CA VAL A 1028 -47.86 18.70 18.22
C VAL A 1028 -47.91 17.35 18.91
N VAL A 1029 -46.75 16.72 19.08
CA VAL A 1029 -46.62 15.52 19.91
C VAL A 1029 -46.74 15.96 21.36
N ASN A 1030 -47.96 15.93 21.89
CA ASN A 1030 -48.22 16.20 23.30
C ASN A 1030 -47.40 15.24 24.18
N ALA A 1031 -46.52 15.80 25.01
CA ALA A 1031 -45.73 15.05 25.98
C ALA A 1031 -46.65 14.44 27.06
N ALA A 1032 -47.06 13.19 26.87
CA ALA A 1032 -47.97 12.47 27.75
C ALA A 1032 -47.57 11.00 27.98
N VAL A 1033 -46.27 10.73 28.17
CA VAL A 1033 -45.79 9.46 28.76
C VAL A 1033 -44.68 9.76 29.78
N ALA A 1034 -45.06 10.40 30.88
CA ALA A 1034 -44.25 10.47 32.09
C ALA A 1034 -45.19 10.53 33.31
N ASN A 1035 -44.83 9.80 34.37
CA ASN A 1035 -45.53 9.66 35.66
C ASN A 1035 -46.79 8.77 35.64
N GLY A 1036 -46.61 7.57 36.21
CA GLY A 1036 -47.65 6.57 36.44
C GLY A 1036 -47.32 5.66 37.63
N GLU A 1037 -46.83 6.24 38.73
CA GLU A 1037 -46.76 5.52 40.01
C GLU A 1037 -48.15 5.46 40.66
N GLN A 1038 -48.69 4.25 40.83
CA GLN A 1038 -49.65 3.96 41.90
C GLN A 1038 -49.28 2.67 42.63
N LYS A 1039 -49.47 2.69 43.95
CA LYS A 1039 -48.99 1.71 44.92
C LYS A 1039 -49.88 0.44 45.00
N PRO A 1040 -49.38 -0.64 45.64
CA PRO A 1040 -50.03 -1.94 45.61
C PRO A 1040 -50.96 -2.23 46.80
N GLU A 1041 -52.18 -2.65 46.51
CA GLU A 1041 -53.08 -3.45 47.35
C GLU A 1041 -53.85 -4.36 46.38
N GLY A 1042 -54.25 -5.60 46.65
CA GLY A 1042 -54.20 -6.46 47.81
C GLY A 1042 -54.94 -7.75 47.40
N ASN A 1043 -54.32 -8.92 47.56
CA ASN A 1043 -54.90 -10.19 47.10
C ASN A 1043 -56.00 -10.67 48.06
N PRO A 1044 -57.11 -11.24 47.54
CA PRO A 1044 -57.41 -12.60 47.98
C PRO A 1044 -57.86 -13.58 46.88
N ASN A 1045 -57.28 -14.78 46.98
CA ASN A 1045 -57.80 -16.09 46.55
C ASN A 1045 -59.31 -16.28 46.91
N PRO A 1046 -60.06 -17.28 46.34
CA PRO A 1046 -59.53 -18.55 45.84
C PRO A 1046 -60.16 -19.15 44.55
N LYS A 1047 -59.49 -20.23 44.08
CA LYS A 1047 -60.00 -21.31 43.18
C LYS A 1047 -61.08 -22.17 43.91
N PRO A 1048 -61.53 -23.39 43.47
CA PRO A 1048 -61.37 -24.13 42.19
C PRO A 1048 -62.67 -24.89 41.72
N LYS A 1049 -62.51 -25.85 40.76
CA LYS A 1049 -63.40 -27.01 40.43
C LYS A 1049 -64.60 -26.68 39.48
N SER A 1050 -65.10 -27.56 38.60
CA SER A 1050 -64.81 -28.98 38.30
C SER A 1050 -65.33 -29.44 36.90
N ARG A 1051 -64.97 -30.68 36.52
CA ARG A 1051 -65.68 -31.66 35.63
C ARG A 1051 -67.22 -31.39 35.48
N THR A 1052 -67.93 -31.72 34.39
CA THR A 1052 -67.77 -32.85 33.44
C THR A 1052 -68.61 -32.75 32.14
N LYS A 1053 -68.10 -33.35 31.05
CA LYS A 1053 -68.76 -33.97 29.85
C LYS A 1053 -70.29 -33.83 29.58
N ARG A 1054 -70.62 -33.41 28.34
CA ARG A 1054 -71.52 -34.01 27.28
C ARG A 1054 -72.22 -32.88 26.49
N SER A 1055 -72.59 -32.92 25.20
CA SER A 1055 -72.30 -33.70 23.98
C SER A 1055 -73.33 -33.29 22.90
N GLY A 1056 -72.93 -33.00 21.66
CA GLY A 1056 -73.81 -32.72 20.49
C GLY A 1056 -73.08 -31.81 19.48
N LYS A 1057 -72.74 -32.20 18.24
CA LYS A 1057 -73.58 -32.47 17.04
C LYS A 1057 -74.56 -31.30 16.77
N THR A 1058 -74.60 -30.60 15.63
CA THR A 1058 -74.05 -30.74 14.24
C THR A 1058 -73.47 -29.38 13.74
N GLY A 1059 -72.93 -29.16 12.52
CA GLY A 1059 -72.46 -30.04 11.43
C GLY A 1059 -72.87 -29.60 10.00
N ARG A 1060 -71.94 -29.68 9.00
CA ARG A 1060 -72.06 -29.40 7.53
C ARG A 1060 -72.09 -27.91 7.11
N LYS A 1061 -71.15 -27.38 6.30
CA LYS A 1061 -70.84 -27.51 4.82
C LYS A 1061 -71.38 -26.26 4.06
N LYS A 1062 -70.56 -25.57 3.23
CA LYS A 1062 -70.60 -25.52 1.73
C LYS A 1062 -71.88 -24.91 1.13
N ASP A 1063 -71.93 -24.09 0.07
CA ASP A 1063 -71.01 -23.59 -0.98
C ASP A 1063 -71.53 -22.18 -1.42
N ALA A 1064 -70.72 -21.13 -1.67
CA ALA A 1064 -70.15 -20.65 -2.96
C ALA A 1064 -70.99 -19.63 -3.81
N VAL A 1065 -70.30 -18.92 -4.71
CA VAL A 1065 -70.76 -18.13 -5.90
C VAL A 1065 -71.18 -16.64 -5.71
N SER A 1066 -70.27 -15.73 -6.13
CA SER A 1066 -70.33 -14.56 -7.08
C SER A 1066 -71.62 -13.74 -7.34
N PRO A 1067 -71.59 -12.59 -8.08
CA PRO A 1067 -70.46 -11.78 -8.62
C PRO A 1067 -70.60 -10.22 -8.42
N ASP A 1068 -69.65 -9.44 -8.99
CA ASP A 1068 -69.73 -8.10 -9.66
C ASP A 1068 -70.74 -7.00 -9.20
N SER A 1069 -70.48 -5.68 -9.21
CA SER A 1069 -69.39 -4.80 -9.69
C SER A 1069 -69.52 -3.42 -8.97
N SER A 1070 -68.56 -2.47 -8.94
CA SER A 1070 -68.28 -1.54 -10.05
C SER A 1070 -67.25 -0.43 -9.69
N THR A 1071 -66.32 -0.15 -10.64
CA THR A 1071 -65.69 1.15 -11.05
C THR A 1071 -65.59 2.32 -10.03
N THR A 1072 -64.45 2.93 -9.64
CA THR A 1072 -63.19 3.44 -10.27
C THR A 1072 -63.09 4.97 -10.21
N VAL A 1073 -61.98 5.51 -9.69
CA VAL A 1073 -61.29 6.73 -10.19
C VAL A 1073 -59.78 6.49 -10.05
N ALA A 1074 -58.98 6.88 -11.04
CA ALA A 1074 -57.50 6.74 -11.07
C ALA A 1074 -56.80 8.11 -10.89
N VAL A 1075 -55.51 8.18 -10.54
CA VAL A 1075 -54.33 8.47 -11.41
C VAL A 1075 -53.18 8.96 -10.48
N PRO A 1076 -51.86 8.82 -10.75
CA PRO A 1076 -51.07 7.83 -11.51
C PRO A 1076 -50.02 7.10 -10.64
N ALA A 1077 -49.25 6.16 -11.22
CA ALA A 1077 -48.17 5.43 -10.54
C ALA A 1077 -46.77 6.00 -10.81
N THR A 1078 -45.88 5.92 -9.81
CA THR A 1078 -44.42 5.88 -9.98
C THR A 1078 -43.94 4.44 -9.76
N GLN A 1079 -42.94 4.00 -10.54
CA GLN A 1079 -42.54 2.60 -10.61
C GLN A 1079 -41.68 2.18 -9.42
N SER A 1080 -42.12 1.17 -8.67
CA SER A 1080 -41.27 0.39 -7.76
C SER A 1080 -40.76 -0.87 -8.47
N ALA A 1081 -39.47 -1.17 -8.30
CA ALA A 1081 -38.90 -2.44 -8.76
C ALA A 1081 -39.51 -3.63 -7.98
N SER A 1082 -39.59 -4.80 -8.60
CA SER A 1082 -40.30 -5.92 -8.01
C SER A 1082 -39.43 -6.68 -7.00
N LYS A 1083 -40.05 -7.26 -5.97
CA LYS A 1083 -39.37 -8.18 -5.03
C LYS A 1083 -38.79 -9.44 -5.70
N GLN A 1084 -39.11 -9.68 -6.97
CA GLN A 1084 -38.60 -10.81 -7.75
C GLN A 1084 -37.15 -10.56 -8.20
N ASP A 1085 -36.83 -9.33 -8.61
CA ASP A 1085 -35.52 -8.93 -9.11
C ASP A 1085 -34.43 -9.03 -8.03
N GLU A 1086 -34.81 -8.83 -6.76
CA GLU A 1086 -33.93 -8.93 -5.58
C GLU A 1086 -33.58 -10.39 -5.23
N MET A 1087 -34.47 -11.34 -5.50
CA MET A 1087 -34.24 -12.78 -5.32
C MET A 1087 -33.31 -13.38 -6.40
N ASP A 1088 -33.46 -12.94 -7.66
CA ASP A 1088 -32.64 -13.45 -8.77
C ASP A 1088 -31.15 -13.04 -8.66
N LEU A 1089 -30.87 -11.90 -8.03
CA LEU A 1089 -29.50 -11.47 -7.69
C LEU A 1089 -28.86 -12.33 -6.58
N LEU A 1090 -29.64 -12.85 -5.63
CA LEU A 1090 -29.14 -13.71 -4.55
C LEU A 1090 -28.91 -15.16 -5.04
N ASN A 1091 -29.74 -15.65 -5.95
CA ASN A 1091 -29.66 -17.01 -6.49
C ASN A 1091 -28.45 -17.25 -7.41
N PHE A 1092 -27.78 -16.21 -7.92
CA PHE A 1092 -26.62 -16.34 -8.80
C PHE A 1092 -25.31 -16.72 -8.08
N ILE A 1093 -25.34 -16.91 -6.75
CA ILE A 1093 -24.15 -17.07 -5.90
C ILE A 1093 -23.88 -18.55 -5.50
N SER A 1094 -24.83 -19.47 -5.71
CA SER A 1094 -24.79 -20.83 -5.15
C SER A 1094 -24.58 -21.96 -6.18
N TRP A 1095 -23.39 -22.04 -6.79
CA TRP A 1095 -22.89 -23.26 -7.45
C TRP A 1095 -21.52 -23.65 -6.88
N GLU A 1096 -21.49 -24.68 -6.03
CA GLU A 1096 -20.30 -25.46 -5.69
C GLU A 1096 -20.58 -26.94 -6.00
N ASP A 1097 -19.73 -27.56 -6.81
CA ASP A 1097 -19.84 -28.96 -7.22
C ASP A 1097 -19.48 -29.94 -6.09
N THR A 1098 -20.19 -31.07 -6.03
CA THR A 1098 -19.59 -32.34 -5.60
C THR A 1098 -19.94 -33.47 -6.59
N PRO A 1099 -19.02 -34.41 -6.86
CA PRO A 1099 -19.10 -35.26 -8.05
C PRO A 1099 -19.65 -36.67 -7.78
N HIS A 1100 -20.20 -37.32 -8.81
CA HIS A 1100 -20.19 -38.78 -8.91
C HIS A 1100 -20.22 -39.28 -10.36
N ASP A 1101 -19.52 -40.40 -10.60
CA ASP A 1101 -19.35 -41.04 -11.90
C ASP A 1101 -20.64 -41.66 -12.48
N SER A 1102 -20.81 -41.57 -13.81
CA SER A 1102 -20.86 -42.75 -14.71
C SER A 1102 -21.19 -42.40 -16.17
N LEU A 1103 -20.57 -43.16 -17.08
CA LEU A 1103 -20.81 -43.20 -18.54
C LEU A 1103 -21.38 -44.60 -18.89
N PRO A 1104 -21.99 -44.83 -20.07
CA PRO A 1104 -22.90 -44.00 -20.87
C PRO A 1104 -24.27 -44.76 -20.92
N PRO A 1105 -24.96 -45.17 -22.02
CA PRO A 1105 -24.94 -44.76 -23.44
C PRO A 1105 -26.30 -44.70 -24.20
N GLN A 1106 -26.20 -44.25 -25.46
CA GLN A 1106 -26.98 -44.65 -26.66
C GLN A 1106 -28.43 -44.15 -26.92
N GLN A 1107 -28.56 -43.57 -28.13
CA GLN A 1107 -29.71 -43.60 -29.07
C GLN A 1107 -31.00 -42.84 -28.64
N SER A 1108 -31.80 -42.22 -29.52
CA SER A 1108 -31.78 -42.10 -30.99
C SER A 1108 -32.45 -40.79 -31.48
N ALA A 1109 -32.14 -40.44 -32.75
CA ALA A 1109 -32.94 -39.72 -33.78
C ALA A 1109 -34.43 -39.39 -33.46
N LYS A 1110 -35.02 -38.26 -33.89
CA LYS A 1110 -35.18 -37.71 -35.26
C LYS A 1110 -35.54 -36.19 -35.21
N GLN A 1111 -35.08 -35.34 -36.14
CA GLN A 1111 -35.83 -34.82 -37.33
C GLN A 1111 -37.30 -34.41 -37.07
N SER A 1112 -37.85 -33.29 -37.59
CA SER A 1112 -37.37 -32.20 -38.47
C SER A 1112 -38.45 -31.06 -38.46
N VAL A 1113 -38.23 -29.81 -38.89
CA VAL A 1113 -38.32 -29.25 -40.26
C VAL A 1113 -38.04 -27.72 -40.11
N ARG A 1114 -37.06 -27.08 -40.78
CA ARG A 1114 -37.14 -26.39 -42.12
C ARG A 1114 -38.11 -25.16 -42.11
N SER A 1115 -37.96 -24.00 -42.78
CA SER A 1115 -37.10 -23.45 -43.87
C SER A 1115 -37.21 -21.88 -43.83
N GLN A 1116 -36.64 -20.98 -44.67
CA GLN A 1116 -35.57 -21.02 -45.70
C GLN A 1116 -34.99 -19.61 -46.02
N LYS A 1117 -33.67 -19.43 -45.89
CA LYS A 1117 -32.73 -18.65 -46.74
C LYS A 1117 -33.25 -17.70 -47.88
N ARG A 1118 -32.64 -16.49 -47.96
CA ARG A 1118 -31.98 -15.85 -49.15
C ARG A 1118 -31.19 -14.62 -48.62
N LYS A 1119 -29.88 -14.38 -48.82
CA LYS A 1119 -28.98 -14.24 -50.02
C LYS A 1119 -29.30 -13.03 -50.93
N GLN A 1120 -28.44 -12.00 -50.93
CA GLN A 1120 -27.64 -11.56 -52.11
C GLN A 1120 -26.67 -10.35 -51.86
N ALA A 1121 -25.45 -10.50 -52.41
CA ALA A 1121 -24.54 -9.55 -53.12
C ALA A 1121 -24.09 -8.16 -52.53
N PRO A 1122 -22.93 -7.59 -53.01
CA PRO A 1122 -22.28 -6.39 -52.42
C PRO A 1122 -21.99 -5.19 -53.39
N LEU A 1123 -21.48 -4.08 -52.81
CA LEU A 1123 -20.83 -2.88 -53.44
C LEU A 1123 -21.77 -1.90 -54.20
N PRO A 1124 -21.40 -0.60 -54.42
CA PRO A 1124 -20.06 0.01 -54.41
C PRO A 1124 -19.88 1.33 -53.61
N GLU A 1125 -18.73 1.99 -53.81
CA GLU A 1125 -18.26 3.26 -53.22
C GLU A 1125 -18.92 4.52 -53.82
N SER A 1126 -18.89 5.64 -53.07
CA SER A 1126 -18.92 7.00 -53.63
C SER A 1126 -18.32 8.04 -52.67
N ASP A 1127 -17.54 8.98 -53.22
CA ASP A 1127 -16.99 10.14 -52.50
C ASP A 1127 -18.06 11.19 -52.18
N MET A 1128 -17.97 11.83 -51.01
CA MET A 1128 -18.41 13.23 -50.83
C MET A 1128 -17.70 13.96 -49.67
N VAL A 1129 -17.40 15.22 -49.95
CA VAL A 1129 -16.62 16.20 -49.17
C VAL A 1129 -17.24 16.53 -47.80
N PRO A 1130 -16.45 16.72 -46.72
CA PRO A 1130 -16.96 17.18 -45.43
C PRO A 1130 -17.11 18.72 -45.37
N PRO A 1131 -18.21 19.27 -44.80
CA PRO A 1131 -18.32 20.69 -44.52
C PRO A 1131 -17.53 21.11 -43.27
N LYS A 1132 -17.04 22.35 -43.28
CA LYS A 1132 -16.27 22.98 -42.19
C LYS A 1132 -17.07 23.03 -40.88
N ARG A 1133 -16.39 22.77 -39.75
CA ARG A 1133 -16.85 23.20 -38.40
C ARG A 1133 -16.04 24.42 -37.94
N PRO A 1134 -16.63 25.35 -37.17
CA PRO A 1134 -15.89 26.45 -36.56
C PRO A 1134 -15.13 25.98 -35.30
N ASN A 1135 -13.96 26.60 -35.07
CA ASN A 1135 -13.18 26.45 -33.84
C ASN A 1135 -13.70 27.38 -32.74
N THR A 1136 -13.80 26.88 -31.51
CA THR A 1136 -13.29 27.54 -30.29
C THR A 1136 -13.09 26.48 -29.20
N GLY A 1137 -11.83 26.21 -28.85
CA GLY A 1137 -11.47 25.16 -27.89
C GLY A 1137 -9.95 25.01 -27.84
N LEU A 1138 -9.29 25.91 -27.10
CA LEU A 1138 -7.83 25.96 -26.99
C LEU A 1138 -7.31 24.68 -26.32
N SER A 1139 -6.41 23.98 -27.01
CA SER A 1139 -5.68 22.82 -26.48
C SER A 1139 -4.21 23.16 -26.31
N LEU A 1140 -3.56 22.48 -25.36
CA LEU A 1140 -2.23 22.81 -24.82
C LEU A 1140 -1.06 22.73 -25.83
N CYS A 1141 -1.30 22.37 -27.09
CA CYS A 1141 -0.24 22.17 -28.09
C CYS A 1141 0.28 23.47 -28.72
N SER A 1142 -0.49 24.57 -28.71
CA SER A 1142 -0.08 25.83 -29.38
C SER A 1142 0.86 26.72 -28.54
N PHE A 1143 1.40 26.23 -27.43
CA PHE A 1143 2.33 26.97 -26.56
C PHE A 1143 3.80 26.51 -26.71
N LEU A 1144 4.04 25.34 -27.31
CA LEU A 1144 5.39 24.77 -27.44
C LEU A 1144 6.15 25.23 -28.69
N ASP A 1145 5.44 25.63 -29.75
CA ASP A 1145 6.06 26.12 -31.00
C ASP A 1145 6.61 27.56 -30.89
N SER A 1146 6.31 28.29 -29.80
CA SER A 1146 6.83 29.66 -29.57
C SER A 1146 8.13 29.71 -28.74
N MET A 1147 8.69 28.56 -28.33
CA MET A 1147 10.02 28.48 -27.69
C MET A 1147 11.12 27.93 -28.61
N PHE A 1148 10.82 27.70 -29.90
CA PHE A 1148 11.75 27.17 -30.90
C PHE A 1148 11.90 28.07 -32.14
N SER A 1149 11.74 29.39 -31.96
CA SER A 1149 12.12 30.43 -32.96
C SER A 1149 13.04 31.46 -32.33
#